data_AF-A0A975HBT4-F1
#
_entry.id   AF-A0A975HBT4-F1
#
_cell.length_a   1.000
_cell.length_b   1.000
_cell.length_c   1.000
_cell.angle_alpha   90.00
_cell.angle_beta   90.00
_cell.angle_gamma   90.00
#
_symmetry.space_group_name_H-M   'P 1'
#
loop_
_entity.id
_entity.type
_entity.pdbx_description
1 polymer ?
#
loop_
_entity_poly.entity_id
_entity_poly.type
_entity_poly.pdbx_seq_one_letter_code
_entity_poly.pdbx_strand_id
1 'polypeptide(L)'
;MPHILVELEPLDPTTGERVTLRAASADLREITGLGDQAWWPAVSEMPTRSMTLFDGDFSTAVALGTASLSLQIDRLAKQYANARRLFWPSAKITIYRGEATDAWPWPVWFKGKVDRYDSKANKLRPTASVDTTALDADLLNRTYAGTSGAEGGEDLKGQVKPLIFGRARNVEPVLVDEVNSVFQFSGYGPIQAVNALFERASSYGAPAADYASYAALVAGAIPPGRWATCLAQGMVRLGAPPAGVITGDVDGHKVGGTWPRRTGAIISAAAAIASVDSAFIDSASLAALDTAVPRNVNVVLTDQTSLLEFAQRLARPCNAQAGVDWTGRLFASRISLDDPVVTLDAQARQMPMVVENSEADVSPPYSRIAFGADRCWRVHSLDEIASPYTLILVGPYDAERIYRQGNIADVVEGDGSTTRWEYINATPAAGIFPAEGAYWTLLDDRLTGVLIAYPDGTPVAALQPAEPDATRGAPEGTYVADRLAEQVIADAVATLARVEEASEHFSQLVTDYLKTMLLGETREGRAQGLTWMDGEHLHTVQRRETRERIEGDEAIVTTISLIGAKSLDGASFILDVDAVKVSPTQTYAERDAEISASLTTLGGTITANYTALQTAIADEAASRVTAISTLTAALATETSNREAAIVTVQEAVTDEAGARTTAIADLQSQVDGVEADLAAQVSTLSEAISDESSARASALTTVNATLTSHDATLSANTASIGTLSTSLATLTTTEADHYASLSASISGVSATVTTHSSAISSLQGRTGAYWSVTTNTSSGATAFISARAETSPGVTTSNVAFGAKEVHISNPSAGSGWTMVLRVAGGNVEIYGNLKTTGSVSTPNLISNSVTKVESTLSGSTRTSNGGWYNVLSGAWHTFTLDYAADVLVLFMGRANYIGSSSLIVRMILYNAAETVIGSVEGPSSGDGAYMSNPSFPATWSLSAGTYHIGPQFLADSGDVEMRSGSGVIVFIRYK
;
A
#
# COMPACT_ATOMS: atom_id res chain seq x y z
N MET A 1 -77.86 -9.94 29.18
CA MET A 1 -77.03 -11.15 29.06
C MET A 1 -76.24 -11.01 27.77
N PRO A 2 -74.90 -11.13 27.81
CA PRO A 2 -74.08 -10.80 26.66
C PRO A 2 -74.33 -11.78 25.51
N HIS A 3 -74.54 -11.23 24.33
CA HIS A 3 -74.69 -11.96 23.08
C HIS A 3 -73.35 -12.05 22.34
N ILE A 4 -73.31 -12.94 21.36
CA ILE A 4 -72.16 -13.16 20.49
C ILE A 4 -72.56 -12.89 19.05
N LEU A 5 -71.72 -12.12 18.36
CA LEU A 5 -71.73 -11.99 16.90
C LEU A 5 -70.42 -12.56 16.34
N VAL A 6 -70.48 -13.27 15.22
CA VAL A 6 -69.31 -13.92 14.61
C VAL A 6 -69.27 -13.60 13.12
N GLU A 7 -68.18 -12.98 12.69
CA GLU A 7 -67.87 -12.75 11.28
C GLU A 7 -66.81 -13.76 10.81
N LEU A 8 -67.03 -14.37 9.64
CA LEU A 8 -66.22 -15.45 9.07
C LEU A 8 -65.90 -15.14 7.61
N GLU A 9 -64.67 -15.39 7.17
CA GLU A 9 -64.22 -15.22 5.78
C GLU A 9 -63.65 -16.53 5.17
N PRO A 10 -64.44 -17.61 5.05
CA PRO A 10 -64.04 -18.81 4.31
C PRO A 10 -63.90 -18.55 2.81
N LEU A 11 -63.11 -19.40 2.14
CA LEU A 11 -62.88 -19.36 0.70
C LEU A 11 -63.98 -20.14 -0.03
N ASP A 12 -64.54 -19.59 -1.11
CA ASP A 12 -65.33 -20.38 -2.04
C ASP A 12 -64.40 -21.02 -3.10
N PRO A 13 -64.24 -22.35 -3.13
CA PRO A 13 -63.30 -23.02 -4.03
C PRO A 13 -63.71 -22.95 -5.51
N THR A 14 -64.94 -22.50 -5.82
CA THR A 14 -65.41 -22.37 -7.21
C THR A 14 -65.14 -20.97 -7.80
N THR A 15 -65.19 -19.91 -6.99
CA THR A 15 -64.90 -18.54 -7.45
C THR A 15 -63.48 -18.08 -7.11
N GLY A 16 -62.83 -18.70 -6.12
CA GLY A 16 -61.54 -18.25 -5.59
C GLY A 16 -61.64 -17.05 -4.64
N GLU A 17 -62.85 -16.58 -4.33
CA GLU A 17 -63.09 -15.42 -3.47
C GLU A 17 -63.42 -15.82 -2.04
N ARG A 18 -63.10 -14.95 -1.07
CA ARG A 18 -63.53 -15.13 0.32
C ARG A 18 -64.92 -14.53 0.53
N VAL A 19 -65.81 -15.30 1.16
CA VAL A 19 -67.21 -14.93 1.37
C VAL A 19 -67.42 -14.54 2.83
N THR A 20 -67.86 -13.31 3.08
CA THR A 20 -68.16 -12.85 4.45
C THR A 20 -69.50 -13.41 4.94
N LEU A 21 -69.45 -14.28 5.95
CA LEU A 21 -70.61 -14.83 6.66
C LEU A 21 -70.73 -14.24 8.06
N ARG A 22 -71.97 -14.03 8.52
CA ARG A 22 -72.28 -13.34 9.78
C ARG A 22 -73.32 -14.09 10.59
N ALA A 23 -72.90 -14.58 11.76
CA ALA A 23 -73.72 -15.33 12.69
C ALA A 23 -73.99 -14.55 13.99
N ALA A 24 -75.17 -14.73 14.56
CA ALA A 24 -75.58 -14.25 15.88
C ALA A 24 -75.96 -15.41 16.79
N SER A 25 -75.89 -15.18 18.11
CA SER A 25 -76.29 -16.14 19.15
C SER A 25 -77.77 -16.12 19.53
N ALA A 26 -78.56 -15.18 18.99
CA ALA A 26 -79.99 -15.10 19.26
C ALA A 26 -80.74 -14.48 18.07
N ASP A 27 -82.03 -14.78 17.97
CA ASP A 27 -82.95 -14.23 16.96
C ASP A 27 -83.66 -12.98 17.53
N LEU A 28 -82.87 -11.93 17.79
CA LEU A 28 -83.32 -10.66 18.37
C LEU A 28 -83.15 -9.54 17.34
N ARG A 29 -84.14 -8.66 17.20
CA ARG A 29 -84.15 -7.61 16.16
C ARG A 29 -83.05 -6.58 16.38
N GLU A 30 -82.70 -6.36 17.64
CA GLU A 30 -81.68 -5.43 18.13
C GLU A 30 -80.27 -5.83 17.66
N ILE A 31 -80.00 -7.14 17.50
CA ILE A 31 -78.66 -7.65 17.15
C ILE A 31 -78.57 -8.17 15.71
N THR A 32 -79.68 -8.65 15.13
CA THR A 32 -79.70 -9.26 13.78
C THR A 32 -79.54 -8.25 12.64
N GLY A 33 -79.74 -6.95 12.91
CA GLY A 33 -79.49 -5.83 11.97
C GLY A 33 -78.38 -4.87 12.41
N LEU A 34 -77.52 -5.26 13.36
CA LEU A 34 -76.56 -4.36 14.00
C LEU A 34 -75.47 -3.87 13.03
N GLY A 35 -75.21 -2.56 13.02
CA GLY A 35 -74.17 -1.94 12.18
C GLY A 35 -74.49 -1.93 10.67
N ASP A 36 -75.78 -1.87 10.32
CA ASP A 36 -76.29 -2.02 8.94
C ASP A 36 -75.88 -3.35 8.27
N GLN A 37 -75.51 -4.36 9.06
CA GLN A 37 -75.19 -5.70 8.59
C GLN A 37 -76.28 -6.70 9.01
N ALA A 38 -76.57 -7.66 8.12
CA ALA A 38 -77.44 -8.79 8.45
C ALA A 38 -76.65 -9.88 9.18
N TRP A 39 -77.02 -10.18 10.42
CA TRP A 39 -76.47 -11.27 11.23
C TRP A 39 -77.52 -12.36 11.40
N TRP A 40 -77.18 -13.60 11.04
CA TRP A 40 -78.12 -14.71 11.06
C TRP A 40 -78.06 -15.49 12.39
N PRO A 41 -79.20 -15.81 13.04
CA PRO A 41 -79.21 -16.61 14.26
C PRO A 41 -78.76 -18.05 13.96
N ALA A 42 -77.46 -18.28 14.08
CA ALA A 42 -76.78 -19.46 13.57
C ALA A 42 -75.79 -20.06 14.57
N VAL A 43 -75.35 -19.34 15.61
CA VAL A 43 -74.53 -19.91 16.68
C VAL A 43 -75.42 -20.84 17.53
N SER A 44 -75.12 -22.13 17.53
CA SER A 44 -75.86 -23.17 18.26
C SER A 44 -75.23 -23.57 19.59
N GLU A 45 -73.91 -23.37 19.74
CA GLU A 45 -73.21 -23.49 21.02
C GLU A 45 -72.31 -22.27 21.19
N MET A 46 -72.36 -21.67 22.39
CA MET A 46 -71.57 -20.48 22.70
C MET A 46 -70.07 -20.75 22.58
N PRO A 47 -69.28 -19.76 22.14
CA PRO A 47 -67.84 -19.92 21.98
C PRO A 47 -67.12 -20.16 23.32
N THR A 48 -66.28 -21.19 23.36
CA THR A 48 -65.26 -21.36 24.40
C THR A 48 -63.93 -20.80 23.91
N ARG A 49 -63.11 -20.27 24.83
CA ARG A 49 -61.73 -19.81 24.57
C ARG A 49 -60.77 -20.47 25.55
N SER A 50 -59.57 -20.84 25.10
CA SER A 50 -58.52 -21.44 25.95
C SER A 50 -57.13 -20.93 25.56
N MET A 51 -56.27 -20.68 26.55
CA MET A 51 -54.90 -20.19 26.37
C MET A 51 -54.06 -20.57 27.59
N THR A 52 -52.92 -21.24 27.37
CA THR A 52 -51.96 -21.57 28.43
C THR A 52 -50.95 -20.43 28.53
N LEU A 53 -50.82 -19.82 29.71
CA LEU A 53 -49.97 -18.63 29.89
C LEU A 53 -48.51 -19.00 30.18
N PHE A 54 -48.27 -19.87 31.16
CA PHE A 54 -46.93 -20.35 31.55
C PHE A 54 -47.05 -21.62 32.40
N ASP A 55 -45.92 -22.27 32.62
CA ASP A 55 -45.72 -23.55 33.32
C ASP A 55 -45.11 -23.40 34.72
N GLY A 56 -45.07 -22.18 35.26
CA GLY A 56 -44.34 -21.84 36.50
C GLY A 56 -42.85 -21.61 36.29
N ASP A 57 -42.16 -22.54 35.62
CA ASP A 57 -40.71 -22.52 35.39
C ASP A 57 -40.25 -21.56 34.28
N PHE A 58 -41.17 -20.97 33.52
CA PHE A 58 -40.90 -20.17 32.31
C PHE A 58 -40.13 -20.96 31.23
N SER A 59 -40.27 -22.30 31.22
CA SER A 59 -39.59 -23.17 30.26
C SER A 59 -40.29 -23.11 28.89
N THR A 60 -41.62 -23.07 28.91
CA THR A 60 -42.50 -22.92 27.75
C THR A 60 -42.87 -21.45 27.50
N ALA A 61 -43.20 -21.15 26.24
CA ALA A 61 -43.76 -19.85 25.84
C ALA A 61 -45.29 -19.85 26.00
N VAL A 62 -45.89 -18.65 26.06
CA VAL A 62 -47.34 -18.47 26.02
C VAL A 62 -47.93 -19.20 24.80
N ALA A 63 -48.85 -20.13 25.03
CA ALA A 63 -49.53 -20.83 23.95
C ALA A 63 -50.49 -19.88 23.22
N LEU A 64 -50.73 -20.11 21.93
CA LEU A 64 -51.68 -19.30 21.18
C LEU A 64 -53.10 -19.47 21.74
N GLY A 65 -53.80 -18.35 21.90
CA GLY A 65 -55.21 -18.37 22.28
C GLY A 65 -56.04 -19.10 21.21
N THR A 66 -56.88 -20.03 21.64
CA THR A 66 -57.80 -20.78 20.78
C THR A 66 -59.25 -20.44 21.09
N ALA A 67 -60.12 -20.54 20.09
CA ALA A 67 -61.56 -20.44 20.23
C ALA A 67 -62.29 -21.52 19.43
N SER A 68 -63.39 -22.05 19.97
CA SER A 68 -64.30 -22.94 19.24
C SER A 68 -65.75 -22.64 19.59
N LEU A 69 -66.62 -22.69 18.59
CA LEU A 69 -68.07 -22.57 18.71
C LEU A 69 -68.74 -23.52 17.72
N SER A 70 -70.07 -23.67 17.81
CA SER A 70 -70.85 -24.41 16.82
C SER A 70 -71.84 -23.52 16.08
N LEU A 71 -71.98 -23.77 14.78
CA LEU A 71 -72.77 -22.99 13.82
C LEU A 71 -73.74 -23.91 13.06
N GLN A 72 -74.93 -23.41 12.73
CA GLN A 72 -75.91 -24.09 11.87
C GLN A 72 -75.71 -23.71 10.41
N ILE A 73 -75.29 -24.66 9.58
CA ILE A 73 -74.97 -24.39 8.16
C ILE A 73 -76.21 -23.94 7.38
N ASP A 74 -77.39 -24.51 7.63
CA ASP A 74 -78.63 -24.11 6.94
C ASP A 74 -79.07 -22.67 7.28
N ARG A 75 -78.65 -22.12 8.44
CA ARG A 75 -78.88 -20.71 8.76
C ARG A 75 -77.92 -19.82 7.97
N LEU A 76 -76.65 -20.20 7.87
CA LEU A 76 -75.66 -19.53 7.02
C LEU A 76 -76.00 -19.64 5.52
N ALA A 77 -76.64 -20.74 5.09
CA ALA A 77 -77.09 -20.95 3.73
C ALA A 77 -78.17 -19.94 3.27
N LYS A 78 -78.87 -19.30 4.22
CA LYS A 78 -79.79 -18.19 3.92
C LYS A 78 -79.05 -16.88 3.59
N GLN A 79 -77.82 -16.71 4.08
CA GLN A 79 -76.95 -15.61 3.70
C GLN A 79 -76.23 -15.90 2.38
N TYR A 80 -75.73 -17.13 2.22
CA TYR A 80 -75.01 -17.57 1.03
C TYR A 80 -75.42 -18.98 0.64
N ALA A 81 -76.19 -19.14 -0.45
CA ALA A 81 -76.81 -20.41 -0.83
C ALA A 81 -75.82 -21.59 -0.92
N ASN A 82 -74.57 -21.32 -1.27
CA ASN A 82 -73.51 -22.33 -1.41
C ASN A 82 -72.70 -22.56 -0.11
N ALA A 83 -73.16 -22.13 1.07
CA ALA A 83 -72.40 -22.20 2.33
C ALA A 83 -71.83 -23.60 2.66
N ARG A 84 -72.49 -24.68 2.18
CA ARG A 84 -72.04 -26.07 2.34
C ARG A 84 -70.76 -26.44 1.56
N ARG A 85 -70.37 -25.68 0.52
CA ARG A 85 -69.16 -25.95 -0.29
C ARG A 85 -67.92 -25.14 0.14
N LEU A 86 -68.10 -24.21 1.08
CA LEU A 86 -67.05 -23.28 1.49
C LEU A 86 -65.89 -24.02 2.16
N PHE A 87 -64.67 -23.56 1.88
CA PHE A 87 -63.45 -24.05 2.47
C PHE A 87 -63.09 -23.22 3.71
N TRP A 88 -63.13 -23.89 4.87
CA TRP A 88 -63.00 -23.28 6.19
C TRP A 88 -61.57 -23.17 6.74
N PRO A 89 -60.60 -24.05 6.45
CA PRO A 89 -59.23 -23.87 6.92
C PRO A 89 -58.64 -22.55 6.43
N SER A 90 -57.93 -21.84 7.32
CA SER A 90 -57.45 -20.47 7.09
C SER A 90 -58.56 -19.45 6.76
N ALA A 91 -59.83 -19.72 7.10
CA ALA A 91 -60.86 -18.68 7.17
C ALA A 91 -60.54 -17.72 8.32
N LYS A 92 -60.61 -16.40 8.09
CA LYS A 92 -60.55 -15.45 9.22
C LYS A 92 -61.83 -15.59 10.04
N ILE A 93 -61.71 -15.42 11.35
CA ILE A 93 -62.84 -15.35 12.27
C ILE A 93 -62.66 -14.16 13.22
N THR A 94 -63.72 -13.37 13.37
CA THR A 94 -63.81 -12.32 14.40
C THR A 94 -65.07 -12.55 15.23
N ILE A 95 -64.90 -12.73 16.54
CA ILE A 95 -65.98 -12.92 17.50
C ILE A 95 -66.11 -11.63 18.31
N TYR A 96 -67.29 -11.04 18.31
CA TYR A 96 -67.65 -9.86 19.09
C TYR A 96 -68.55 -10.27 20.27
N ARG A 97 -68.44 -9.57 21.40
CA ARG A 97 -69.25 -9.83 22.60
C ARG A 97 -69.74 -8.51 23.20
N GLY A 98 -71.05 -8.40 23.39
CA GLY A 98 -71.71 -7.21 23.95
C GLY A 98 -73.14 -7.50 24.39
N GLU A 99 -73.76 -6.57 25.11
CA GLU A 99 -75.18 -6.58 25.43
C GLU A 99 -76.01 -6.01 24.26
N ALA A 100 -77.27 -6.41 24.10
CA ALA A 100 -78.12 -5.97 22.99
C ALA A 100 -78.36 -4.43 22.96
N THR A 101 -78.09 -3.75 24.07
CA THR A 101 -78.17 -2.29 24.22
C THR A 101 -76.86 -1.56 23.90
N ASP A 102 -75.75 -2.27 23.72
CA ASP A 102 -74.43 -1.66 23.52
C ASP A 102 -74.29 -1.12 22.09
N ALA A 103 -73.69 0.07 21.96
CA ALA A 103 -73.42 0.68 20.67
C ALA A 103 -72.43 -0.15 19.83
N TRP A 104 -72.66 -0.22 18.52
CA TRP A 104 -71.74 -0.84 17.57
C TRP A 104 -70.58 0.11 17.23
N PRO A 105 -69.32 -0.37 17.08
CA PRO A 105 -68.87 -1.75 17.19
C PRO A 105 -68.75 -2.25 18.63
N TRP A 106 -69.23 -3.48 18.87
CA TRP A 106 -68.98 -4.20 20.12
C TRP A 106 -67.49 -4.56 20.27
N PRO A 107 -66.98 -4.74 21.50
CA PRO A 107 -65.62 -5.23 21.72
C PRO A 107 -65.34 -6.56 21.00
N VAL A 108 -64.20 -6.61 20.31
CA VAL A 108 -63.66 -7.86 19.75
C VAL A 108 -63.24 -8.75 20.92
N TRP A 109 -63.85 -9.92 21.02
CA TRP A 109 -63.59 -10.92 22.05
C TRP A 109 -62.62 -12.00 21.58
N PHE A 110 -62.57 -12.28 20.27
CA PHE A 110 -61.54 -13.12 19.66
C PHE A 110 -61.31 -12.73 18.21
N LYS A 111 -60.07 -12.76 17.74
CA LYS A 111 -59.70 -12.59 16.33
C LYS A 111 -58.63 -13.60 15.95
N GLY A 112 -58.87 -14.37 14.89
CA GLY A 112 -57.98 -15.47 14.52
C GLY A 112 -58.25 -16.07 13.15
N LYS A 113 -57.63 -17.23 12.91
CA LYS A 113 -57.79 -18.07 11.71
C LYS A 113 -58.27 -19.46 12.12
N VAL A 114 -59.18 -20.04 11.35
CA VAL A 114 -59.67 -21.40 11.56
C VAL A 114 -58.59 -22.41 11.17
N ASP A 115 -58.06 -23.15 12.15
CA ASP A 115 -57.04 -24.18 11.93
C ASP A 115 -57.68 -25.46 11.39
N ARG A 116 -58.81 -25.84 12.00
CA ARG A 116 -59.57 -27.05 11.69
C ARG A 116 -61.05 -26.83 11.88
N TYR A 117 -61.87 -27.69 11.28
CA TYR A 117 -63.31 -27.71 11.50
C TYR A 117 -63.84 -29.13 11.52
N ASP A 118 -64.88 -29.37 12.31
CA ASP A 118 -65.76 -30.53 12.18
C ASP A 118 -67.04 -30.08 11.47
N SER A 119 -67.61 -30.91 10.60
CA SER A 119 -68.88 -30.63 9.92
C SER A 119 -69.72 -31.91 9.84
N LYS A 120 -70.70 -32.05 10.74
CA LYS A 120 -71.61 -33.20 10.79
C LYS A 120 -73.07 -32.75 10.58
N ALA A 121 -73.69 -33.27 9.52
CA ALA A 121 -75.06 -32.98 9.08
C ALA A 121 -75.36 -31.47 8.84
N ASN A 122 -75.77 -30.74 9.88
CA ASN A 122 -76.07 -29.31 9.84
C ASN A 122 -75.22 -28.48 10.82
N LYS A 123 -74.33 -29.14 11.58
CA LYS A 123 -73.50 -28.51 12.61
C LYS A 123 -72.07 -28.37 12.09
N LEU A 124 -71.61 -27.13 11.94
CA LEU A 124 -70.22 -26.78 11.66
C LEU A 124 -69.57 -26.32 12.97
N ARG A 125 -68.44 -26.91 13.34
CA ARG A 125 -67.68 -26.53 14.53
C ARG A 125 -66.25 -26.13 14.14
N PRO A 126 -65.99 -24.85 13.81
CA PRO A 126 -64.63 -24.37 13.66
C PRO A 126 -63.87 -24.43 14.99
N THR A 127 -62.57 -24.70 14.93
CA THR A 127 -61.58 -24.37 15.95
C THR A 127 -60.58 -23.42 15.30
N ALA A 128 -60.30 -22.31 15.96
CA ALA A 128 -59.45 -21.26 15.45
C ALA A 128 -58.41 -20.85 16.48
N SER A 129 -57.22 -20.49 16.02
CA SER A 129 -56.14 -19.91 16.81
C SER A 129 -56.00 -18.42 16.49
N VAL A 130 -55.47 -17.65 17.44
CA VAL A 130 -55.15 -16.23 17.23
C VAL A 130 -54.20 -16.09 16.03
N ASP A 131 -54.43 -15.06 15.21
CA ASP A 131 -53.66 -14.82 13.99
C ASP A 131 -52.32 -14.13 14.32
N THR A 132 -51.22 -14.89 14.24
CA THR A 132 -49.85 -14.42 14.51
C THR A 132 -49.09 -13.97 13.27
N THR A 133 -49.66 -14.06 12.05
CA THR A 133 -48.90 -13.85 10.80
C THR A 133 -48.23 -12.46 10.69
N ALA A 134 -48.74 -11.44 11.39
CA ALA A 134 -48.08 -10.13 11.47
C ALA A 134 -46.88 -10.09 12.43
N LEU A 135 -46.83 -10.98 13.42
CA LEU A 135 -45.80 -11.08 14.47
C LEU A 135 -44.75 -12.16 14.18
N ASP A 136 -45.07 -13.11 13.29
CA ASP A 136 -44.13 -14.08 12.72
C ASP A 136 -43.24 -13.46 11.62
N ALA A 137 -43.31 -12.14 11.42
CA ALA A 137 -42.48 -11.41 10.47
C ALA A 137 -40.99 -11.48 10.85
N ASP A 138 -40.16 -11.69 9.82
CA ASP A 138 -38.69 -11.62 9.85
C ASP A 138 -38.22 -10.32 10.50
N LEU A 139 -37.51 -10.42 11.64
CA LEU A 139 -36.94 -9.26 12.31
C LEU A 139 -35.73 -8.72 11.53
N LEU A 140 -34.87 -9.59 11.03
CA LEU A 140 -33.73 -9.24 10.19
C LEU A 140 -34.14 -9.26 8.71
N ASN A 141 -35.04 -8.36 8.33
CA ASN A 141 -35.63 -8.29 6.98
C ASN A 141 -34.71 -7.67 5.90
N ARG A 142 -33.40 -7.52 6.16
CA ARG A 142 -32.43 -6.97 5.19
C ARG A 142 -31.23 -7.88 5.05
N THR A 143 -30.89 -8.18 3.80
CA THR A 143 -29.68 -8.91 3.42
C THR A 143 -28.72 -8.00 2.67
N TYR A 144 -27.44 -8.39 2.59
CA TYR A 144 -26.47 -7.75 1.71
C TYR A 144 -26.76 -8.10 0.25
N ALA A 145 -26.73 -7.10 -0.64
CA ALA A 145 -27.00 -7.32 -2.06
C ALA A 145 -25.82 -7.97 -2.81
N GLY A 146 -24.60 -7.95 -2.25
CA GLY A 146 -23.39 -8.47 -2.87
C GLY A 146 -22.96 -7.68 -4.11
N THR A 147 -23.05 -6.34 -4.04
CA THR A 147 -22.81 -5.42 -5.17
C THR A 147 -21.59 -4.52 -4.96
N SER A 148 -20.69 -4.91 -4.05
CA SER A 148 -19.55 -4.17 -3.50
C SER A 148 -19.91 -2.96 -2.61
N GLY A 149 -18.90 -2.40 -1.94
CA GLY A 149 -19.04 -1.22 -1.09
C GLY A 149 -19.96 -1.42 0.11
N ALA A 150 -20.95 -0.54 0.29
CA ALA A 150 -21.92 -0.62 1.39
C ALA A 150 -22.75 -1.93 1.43
N GLU A 151 -22.76 -2.69 0.33
CA GLU A 151 -23.59 -3.89 0.14
C GLU A 151 -22.79 -5.20 0.11
N GLY A 152 -21.50 -5.19 0.46
CA GLY A 152 -20.67 -6.39 0.53
C GLY A 152 -20.20 -6.93 -0.82
N GLY A 153 -19.16 -7.76 -0.81
CA GLY A 153 -18.79 -8.57 -1.97
C GLY A 153 -19.81 -9.68 -2.27
N GLU A 154 -19.58 -10.44 -3.34
CA GLU A 154 -20.50 -11.54 -3.73
C GLU A 154 -20.59 -12.65 -2.66
N ASP A 155 -19.57 -12.79 -1.82
CA ASP A 155 -19.49 -13.66 -0.65
C ASP A 155 -20.53 -13.34 0.44
N LEU A 156 -20.88 -12.07 0.61
CA LEU A 156 -21.90 -11.63 1.58
C LEU A 156 -23.32 -11.69 1.02
N LYS A 157 -23.50 -11.96 -0.28
CA LYS A 157 -24.79 -11.88 -0.96
C LYS A 157 -25.84 -12.78 -0.31
N GLY A 158 -26.95 -12.18 0.13
CA GLY A 158 -28.04 -12.88 0.78
C GLY A 158 -27.84 -13.15 2.27
N GLN A 159 -26.65 -12.90 2.84
CA GLN A 159 -26.47 -12.92 4.29
C GLN A 159 -27.25 -11.77 4.95
N VAL A 160 -27.88 -12.00 6.10
CA VAL A 160 -28.61 -10.95 6.83
C VAL A 160 -27.65 -9.89 7.37
N LYS A 161 -28.07 -8.62 7.33
CA LYS A 161 -27.30 -7.54 7.96
C LYS A 161 -27.42 -7.64 9.49
N PRO A 162 -26.39 -7.33 10.29
CA PRO A 162 -26.50 -7.41 11.74
C PRO A 162 -27.44 -6.36 12.37
N LEU A 163 -27.99 -6.68 13.55
CA LEU A 163 -28.80 -5.77 14.37
C LEU A 163 -28.28 -5.73 15.81
N ILE A 164 -27.98 -4.53 16.32
CA ILE A 164 -27.51 -4.33 17.70
C ILE A 164 -28.53 -3.47 18.47
N PHE A 165 -28.89 -3.90 19.68
CA PHE A 165 -29.67 -3.13 20.65
C PHE A 165 -28.89 -2.94 21.96
N GLY A 166 -29.17 -1.84 22.66
CA GLY A 166 -28.48 -1.51 23.91
C GLY A 166 -27.01 -1.17 23.72
N ARG A 167 -26.18 -1.47 24.73
CA ARG A 167 -24.72 -1.28 24.71
C ARG A 167 -24.03 -2.65 24.67
N ALA A 168 -23.61 -3.08 23.49
CA ALA A 168 -22.93 -4.36 23.28
C ALA A 168 -21.41 -4.15 23.27
N ARG A 169 -20.65 -5.02 23.95
CA ARG A 169 -19.19 -4.91 24.07
C ARG A 169 -18.45 -5.95 23.26
N ASN A 170 -17.26 -5.58 22.77
CA ASN A 170 -16.41 -6.44 21.93
C ASN A 170 -17.22 -7.16 20.85
N VAL A 171 -18.04 -6.42 20.11
CA VAL A 171 -18.78 -6.96 18.97
C VAL A 171 -17.84 -7.05 17.78
N GLU A 172 -17.87 -8.14 17.02
CA GLU A 172 -17.18 -8.26 15.73
C GLU A 172 -18.09 -7.70 14.62
N PRO A 173 -17.65 -6.72 13.81
CA PRO A 173 -18.43 -6.20 12.70
C PRO A 173 -18.17 -6.98 11.40
N VAL A 174 -19.13 -6.95 10.47
CA VAL A 174 -18.96 -7.56 9.14
C VAL A 174 -18.09 -6.63 8.27
N LEU A 175 -17.02 -7.15 7.65
CA LEU A 175 -16.24 -6.43 6.65
C LEU A 175 -17.05 -6.32 5.35
N VAL A 176 -17.51 -5.11 4.98
CA VAL A 176 -18.36 -4.90 3.80
C VAL A 176 -17.59 -4.39 2.58
N ASP A 177 -16.46 -3.71 2.81
CA ASP A 177 -15.60 -3.18 1.76
C ASP A 177 -14.14 -3.37 2.18
N GLU A 178 -13.51 -4.43 1.68
CA GLU A 178 -12.10 -4.77 1.94
C GLU A 178 -11.16 -3.67 1.43
N VAL A 179 -11.41 -3.16 0.21
CA VAL A 179 -10.58 -2.16 -0.48
C VAL A 179 -10.48 -0.86 0.31
N ASN A 180 -11.58 -0.43 0.93
CA ASN A 180 -11.61 0.77 1.76
C ASN A 180 -11.55 0.50 3.26
N SER A 181 -11.49 -0.78 3.66
CA SER A 181 -11.51 -1.24 5.06
C SER A 181 -12.70 -0.71 5.87
N VAL A 182 -13.91 -0.85 5.29
CA VAL A 182 -15.19 -0.46 5.91
C VAL A 182 -15.88 -1.67 6.49
N PHE A 183 -16.29 -1.56 7.75
CA PHE A 183 -17.00 -2.60 8.50
C PHE A 183 -18.38 -2.11 8.95
N GLN A 184 -19.36 -3.00 9.02
CA GLN A 184 -20.72 -2.71 9.49
C GLN A 184 -21.05 -3.46 10.79
N PHE A 185 -21.41 -2.71 11.82
CA PHE A 185 -21.96 -3.19 13.08
C PHE A 185 -23.48 -3.37 13.05
N SER A 186 -24.22 -2.55 12.29
CA SER A 186 -25.67 -2.76 12.12
C SER A 186 -26.25 -2.14 10.85
N GLY A 187 -27.18 -2.84 10.19
CA GLY A 187 -27.76 -2.45 8.88
C GLY A 187 -29.19 -1.88 8.88
N TYR A 188 -29.83 -1.72 10.05
CA TYR A 188 -31.26 -1.34 10.15
C TYR A 188 -31.52 0.15 10.44
N GLY A 189 -30.52 1.01 10.24
CA GLY A 189 -30.62 2.45 10.42
C GLY A 189 -29.51 3.00 11.32
N PRO A 190 -29.70 4.18 11.93
CA PRO A 190 -28.67 4.80 12.75
C PRO A 190 -28.41 3.99 14.02
N ILE A 191 -27.13 3.91 14.40
CA ILE A 191 -26.70 3.52 15.74
C ILE A 191 -26.42 4.79 16.58
N GLN A 192 -26.38 4.66 17.89
CA GLN A 192 -26.16 5.79 18.79
C GLN A 192 -24.69 6.19 18.90
N ALA A 193 -23.75 5.24 18.98
CA ALA A 193 -22.30 5.50 19.01
C ALA A 193 -21.49 4.22 18.77
N VAL A 194 -20.23 4.37 18.37
CA VAL A 194 -19.17 3.37 18.61
C VAL A 194 -18.23 4.01 19.62
N ASN A 195 -18.23 3.52 20.86
CA ASN A 195 -17.52 4.14 21.99
C ASN A 195 -16.02 3.83 21.97
N ALA A 196 -15.66 2.62 21.53
CA ALA A 196 -14.30 2.18 21.32
C ALA A 196 -14.25 1.22 20.13
N LEU A 197 -13.15 1.26 19.39
CA LEU A 197 -12.81 0.27 18.37
C LEU A 197 -11.45 -0.33 18.73
N PHE A 198 -11.32 -1.63 18.52
CA PHE A 198 -10.15 -2.43 18.84
C PHE A 198 -9.72 -3.23 17.62
N GLU A 199 -8.42 -3.44 17.50
CA GLU A 199 -7.80 -4.43 16.64
C GLU A 199 -6.97 -5.35 17.53
N ARG A 200 -7.24 -6.66 17.49
CA ARG A 200 -6.54 -7.64 18.34
C ARG A 200 -6.60 -7.27 19.83
N ALA A 201 -7.77 -6.82 20.30
CA ALA A 201 -8.01 -6.22 21.62
C ALA A 201 -7.19 -4.94 21.97
N SER A 202 -6.33 -4.43 21.08
CA SER A 202 -5.64 -3.13 21.23
C SER A 202 -6.54 -1.99 20.76
N SER A 203 -6.64 -0.91 21.53
CA SER A 203 -7.57 0.19 21.22
C SER A 203 -7.01 1.18 20.20
N TYR A 204 -7.82 1.54 19.20
CA TYR A 204 -7.53 2.67 18.30
C TYR A 204 -7.81 4.05 18.92
N GLY A 205 -8.29 4.12 20.16
CA GLY A 205 -8.72 5.36 20.79
C GLY A 205 -9.95 5.99 20.11
N ALA A 206 -10.09 7.32 20.21
CA ALA A 206 -11.27 8.04 19.71
C ALA A 206 -11.31 8.18 18.17
N PRO A 207 -12.51 8.11 17.56
CA PRO A 207 -12.67 8.25 16.12
C PRO A 207 -12.25 9.65 15.65
N ALA A 208 -11.76 9.75 14.41
CA ALA A 208 -11.31 11.00 13.82
C ALA A 208 -12.47 11.92 13.41
N ALA A 209 -13.59 11.36 12.96
CA ALA A 209 -14.81 12.06 12.57
C ALA A 209 -16.00 11.08 12.49
N ASP A 210 -17.22 11.62 12.42
CA ASP A 210 -18.43 10.92 11.95
C ASP A 210 -18.86 11.48 10.59
N TYR A 211 -19.26 10.59 9.68
CA TYR A 211 -19.66 10.91 8.31
C TYR A 211 -21.13 10.55 8.08
N ALA A 212 -21.83 11.37 7.28
CA ALA A 212 -23.28 11.21 7.07
C ALA A 212 -23.68 10.02 6.16
N SER A 213 -22.74 9.43 5.43
CA SER A 213 -22.98 8.29 4.55
C SER A 213 -21.69 7.51 4.26
N TYR A 214 -21.83 6.26 3.80
CA TYR A 214 -20.75 5.42 3.29
C TYR A 214 -19.89 6.15 2.24
N ALA A 215 -20.50 6.84 1.28
CA ALA A 215 -19.77 7.58 0.25
C ALA A 215 -18.91 8.71 0.84
N ALA A 216 -19.40 9.41 1.87
CA ALA A 216 -18.63 10.42 2.59
C ALA A 216 -17.52 9.79 3.45
N LEU A 217 -17.79 8.63 4.08
CA LEU A 217 -16.82 7.87 4.88
C LEU A 217 -15.64 7.36 4.02
N VAL A 218 -15.91 6.90 2.80
CA VAL A 218 -14.91 6.44 1.82
C VAL A 218 -14.13 7.62 1.20
N ALA A 219 -14.79 8.74 0.93
CA ALA A 219 -14.12 9.96 0.49
C ALA A 219 -13.28 10.66 1.59
N GLY A 220 -13.53 10.33 2.86
CA GLY A 220 -12.82 10.89 4.01
C GLY A 220 -11.34 10.51 4.05
N ALA A 221 -10.47 11.49 4.32
CA ALA A 221 -9.04 11.26 4.53
C ALA A 221 -8.78 10.82 5.98
N ILE A 222 -8.68 9.50 6.19
CA ILE A 222 -8.42 8.88 7.51
C ILE A 222 -6.95 8.42 7.54
N PRO A 223 -6.08 8.98 8.41
CA PRO A 223 -4.69 8.56 8.49
C PRO A 223 -4.53 7.10 8.98
N PRO A 224 -3.47 6.38 8.58
CA PRO A 224 -3.13 5.07 9.16
C PRO A 224 -3.06 5.10 10.69
N GLY A 225 -3.57 4.05 11.32
CA GLY A 225 -3.71 3.98 12.79
C GLY A 225 -4.84 4.86 13.38
N ARG A 226 -5.67 5.50 12.54
CA ARG A 226 -6.92 6.15 12.93
C ARG A 226 -8.11 5.48 12.25
N TRP A 227 -9.29 5.78 12.75
CA TRP A 227 -10.57 5.28 12.25
C TRP A 227 -11.63 6.38 12.26
N ALA A 228 -12.74 6.19 11.55
CA ALA A 228 -13.89 7.09 11.57
C ALA A 228 -15.21 6.29 11.52
N THR A 229 -16.32 6.94 11.85
CA THR A 229 -17.66 6.35 11.87
C THR A 229 -18.54 6.86 10.73
N CYS A 230 -19.56 6.09 10.39
CA CYS A 230 -20.79 6.58 9.78
C CYS A 230 -21.96 6.03 10.62
N LEU A 231 -22.25 6.71 11.73
CA LEU A 231 -23.26 6.27 12.70
C LEU A 231 -24.65 6.15 12.08
N ALA A 232 -24.96 6.94 11.06
CA ALA A 232 -26.21 6.89 10.30
C ALA A 232 -26.47 5.53 9.59
N GLN A 233 -25.41 4.75 9.33
CA GLN A 233 -25.49 3.45 8.65
C GLN A 233 -24.83 2.32 9.47
N GLY A 234 -24.50 2.56 10.74
CA GLY A 234 -23.86 1.57 11.61
C GLY A 234 -22.48 1.11 11.16
N MET A 235 -21.71 1.97 10.48
CA MET A 235 -20.42 1.61 9.88
C MET A 235 -19.22 2.29 10.56
N VAL A 236 -18.05 1.66 10.42
CA VAL A 236 -16.73 2.23 10.73
C VAL A 236 -15.77 2.01 9.57
N ARG A 237 -14.74 2.84 9.46
CA ARG A 237 -13.66 2.69 8.48
C ARG A 237 -12.30 2.89 9.14
N LEU A 238 -11.36 2.02 8.80
CA LEU A 238 -9.95 2.13 9.20
C LEU A 238 -9.16 2.96 8.18
N GLY A 239 -8.13 3.70 8.64
CA GLY A 239 -7.21 4.45 7.78
C GLY A 239 -6.10 3.61 7.14
N ALA A 240 -6.09 2.31 7.38
CA ALA A 240 -5.23 1.30 6.76
C ALA A 240 -5.93 -0.07 6.82
N PRO A 241 -5.55 -1.06 5.98
CA PRO A 241 -6.06 -2.42 6.07
C PRO A 241 -5.83 -3.05 7.45
N PRO A 242 -6.75 -3.91 7.93
CA PRO A 242 -6.61 -4.61 9.21
C PRO A 242 -5.44 -5.61 9.17
N ALA A 243 -4.74 -5.71 10.30
CA ALA A 243 -3.72 -6.71 10.62
C ALA A 243 -4.23 -7.80 11.61
N GLY A 244 -5.52 -7.77 11.97
CA GLY A 244 -6.17 -8.82 12.75
C GLY A 244 -7.66 -8.59 12.98
N VAL A 245 -8.23 -9.33 13.94
CA VAL A 245 -9.66 -9.26 14.27
C VAL A 245 -10.03 -7.87 14.80
N ILE A 246 -11.08 -7.28 14.22
CA ILE A 246 -11.63 -6.00 14.63
C ILE A 246 -12.81 -6.24 15.56
N THR A 247 -12.87 -5.53 16.69
CA THR A 247 -14.04 -5.52 17.57
C THR A 247 -14.36 -4.11 18.08
N GLY A 248 -15.58 -3.88 18.59
CA GLY A 248 -15.98 -2.58 19.12
C GLY A 248 -17.04 -2.61 20.21
N ASP A 249 -17.04 -1.56 21.03
CA ASP A 249 -18.07 -1.29 22.04
C ASP A 249 -19.14 -0.35 21.44
N VAL A 250 -20.30 -0.91 21.11
CA VAL A 250 -21.33 -0.25 20.29
C VAL A 250 -22.57 0.09 21.11
N ASP A 251 -22.99 1.35 21.02
CA ASP A 251 -24.35 1.77 21.38
C ASP A 251 -25.23 1.63 20.15
N GLY A 252 -26.08 0.62 20.16
CA GLY A 252 -26.83 0.12 19.00
C GLY A 252 -27.95 1.03 18.51
N HIS A 253 -28.99 0.39 17.96
CA HIS A 253 -30.07 1.02 17.21
C HIS A 253 -30.67 2.26 17.90
N LYS A 254 -30.85 3.32 17.12
CA LYS A 254 -31.30 4.63 17.56
C LYS A 254 -32.65 4.97 16.94
N VAL A 255 -33.63 5.30 17.80
CA VAL A 255 -34.98 5.70 17.40
C VAL A 255 -35.15 7.19 17.67
N GLY A 256 -34.94 8.01 16.63
CA GLY A 256 -34.96 9.46 16.74
C GLY A 256 -33.89 9.98 17.70
N GLY A 257 -34.30 10.60 18.81
CA GLY A 257 -33.41 11.11 19.85
C GLY A 257 -33.02 10.11 20.94
N THR A 258 -33.59 8.90 20.95
CA THR A 258 -33.37 7.89 22.00
C THR A 258 -32.73 6.62 21.43
N TRP A 259 -32.19 5.79 22.32
CA TRP A 259 -31.66 4.47 21.98
C TRP A 259 -32.29 3.44 22.92
N PRO A 260 -33.07 2.46 22.40
CA PRO A 260 -33.70 1.45 23.23
C PRO A 260 -32.69 0.59 23.98
N ARG A 261 -32.84 0.54 25.32
CA ARG A 261 -32.02 -0.29 26.22
C ARG A 261 -32.84 -1.18 27.15
N ARG A 262 -34.13 -0.92 27.34
CA ARG A 262 -35.00 -1.71 28.19
C ARG A 262 -35.82 -2.69 27.34
N THR A 263 -36.28 -3.78 27.93
CA THR A 263 -36.90 -4.92 27.25
C THR A 263 -38.08 -4.52 26.36
N GLY A 264 -39.07 -3.80 26.90
CA GLY A 264 -40.25 -3.34 26.18
C GLY A 264 -39.93 -2.31 25.09
N ALA A 265 -39.04 -1.35 25.37
CA ALA A 265 -38.54 -0.40 24.37
C ALA A 265 -37.79 -1.09 23.22
N ILE A 266 -37.00 -2.13 23.50
CA ILE A 266 -36.30 -2.93 22.47
C ILE A 266 -37.30 -3.72 21.64
N ILE A 267 -38.29 -4.38 22.26
CA ILE A 267 -39.36 -5.10 21.53
C ILE A 267 -40.16 -4.14 20.64
N SER A 268 -40.45 -2.93 21.13
CA SER A 268 -41.16 -1.89 20.35
C SER A 268 -40.35 -1.43 19.13
N ALA A 269 -39.03 -1.27 19.28
CA ALA A 269 -38.16 -0.90 18.17
C ALA A 269 -37.95 -2.05 17.18
N ALA A 270 -37.84 -3.29 17.67
CA ALA A 270 -37.81 -4.49 16.85
C ALA A 270 -39.08 -4.63 15.99
N ALA A 271 -40.26 -4.34 16.56
CA ALA A 271 -41.53 -4.33 15.81
C ALA A 271 -41.52 -3.33 14.66
N ALA A 272 -40.98 -2.13 14.89
CA ALA A 272 -40.84 -1.11 13.84
C ALA A 272 -39.85 -1.53 12.73
N ILE A 273 -38.74 -2.20 13.08
CA ILE A 273 -37.77 -2.73 12.11
C ILE A 273 -38.39 -3.85 11.27
N ALA A 274 -39.10 -4.78 11.91
CA ALA A 274 -39.88 -5.85 11.27
C ALA A 274 -41.09 -5.32 10.45
N SER A 275 -41.34 -4.00 10.44
CA SER A 275 -42.45 -3.34 9.74
C SER A 275 -43.84 -3.80 10.20
N VAL A 276 -43.96 -4.17 11.48
CA VAL A 276 -45.22 -4.56 12.11
C VAL A 276 -46.02 -3.32 12.51
N ASP A 277 -47.29 -3.28 12.12
CA ASP A 277 -48.19 -2.18 12.51
C ASP A 277 -48.39 -2.15 14.04
N SER A 278 -48.26 -0.96 14.62
CA SER A 278 -48.57 -0.64 16.01
C SER A 278 -49.91 -1.20 16.52
N ALA A 279 -50.90 -1.40 15.65
CA ALA A 279 -52.19 -2.01 15.99
C ALA A 279 -52.06 -3.46 16.54
N PHE A 280 -50.97 -4.16 16.20
CA PHE A 280 -50.60 -5.49 16.70
C PHE A 280 -49.66 -5.47 17.92
N ILE A 281 -49.39 -4.30 18.52
CA ILE A 281 -48.47 -4.17 19.67
C ILE A 281 -49.20 -3.55 20.86
N ASP A 282 -49.30 -4.26 21.98
CA ASP A 282 -49.72 -3.66 23.25
C ASP A 282 -48.55 -2.87 23.88
N SER A 283 -48.37 -1.65 23.38
CA SER A 283 -47.37 -0.70 23.88
C SER A 283 -47.52 -0.36 25.37
N ALA A 284 -48.72 -0.50 25.95
CA ALA A 284 -48.93 -0.27 27.38
C ALA A 284 -48.32 -1.40 28.22
N SER A 285 -48.48 -2.66 27.79
CA SER A 285 -47.80 -3.81 28.43
C SER A 285 -46.28 -3.67 28.40
N LEU A 286 -45.72 -3.25 27.26
CA LEU A 286 -44.27 -3.07 27.09
C LEU A 286 -43.72 -1.94 27.97
N ALA A 287 -44.46 -0.82 28.08
CA ALA A 287 -44.10 0.29 28.98
C ALA A 287 -44.24 -0.09 30.48
N ALA A 288 -45.23 -0.92 30.83
CA ALA A 288 -45.38 -1.47 32.17
C ALA A 288 -44.21 -2.40 32.55
N LEU A 289 -43.78 -3.28 31.63
CA LEU A 289 -42.61 -4.12 31.82
C LEU A 289 -41.32 -3.30 32.04
N ASP A 290 -41.11 -2.27 31.23
CA ASP A 290 -39.97 -1.34 31.36
C ASP A 290 -39.98 -0.51 32.65
N THR A 291 -41.15 -0.38 33.29
CA THR A 291 -41.34 0.28 34.58
C THR A 291 -41.10 -0.69 35.74
N ALA A 292 -41.59 -1.93 35.63
CA ALA A 292 -41.41 -3.00 36.62
C ALA A 292 -39.97 -3.54 36.66
N VAL A 293 -39.28 -3.60 35.52
CA VAL A 293 -37.90 -4.10 35.39
C VAL A 293 -37.05 -3.06 34.64
N PRO A 294 -36.65 -1.95 35.29
CA PRO A 294 -35.88 -0.87 34.66
C PRO A 294 -34.38 -1.25 34.54
N ARG A 295 -34.10 -2.37 33.87
CA ARG A 295 -32.75 -2.89 33.62
C ARG A 295 -32.36 -2.64 32.16
N ASN A 296 -31.09 -2.33 31.94
CA ASN A 296 -30.55 -2.21 30.59
C ASN A 296 -30.14 -3.59 30.09
N VAL A 297 -30.58 -3.94 28.89
CA VAL A 297 -30.22 -5.14 28.13
C VAL A 297 -29.33 -4.72 26.96
N ASN A 298 -28.51 -5.65 26.47
CA ASN A 298 -27.79 -5.53 25.21
C ASN A 298 -27.99 -6.81 24.40
N VAL A 299 -28.11 -6.67 23.08
CA VAL A 299 -28.33 -7.79 22.16
C VAL A 299 -27.61 -7.50 20.85
N VAL A 300 -26.89 -8.49 20.32
CA VAL A 300 -26.47 -8.55 18.92
C VAL A 300 -27.23 -9.70 18.25
N LEU A 301 -27.74 -9.45 17.05
CA LEU A 301 -28.38 -10.43 16.18
C LEU A 301 -27.60 -10.47 14.87
N THR A 302 -27.09 -11.66 14.54
CA THR A 302 -26.39 -12.00 13.29
C THR A 302 -27.20 -12.96 12.42
N ASP A 303 -28.26 -13.54 12.96
CA ASP A 303 -29.05 -14.62 12.38
C ASP A 303 -30.55 -14.25 12.41
N GLN A 304 -31.33 -14.82 11.50
CA GLN A 304 -32.77 -14.54 11.41
C GLN A 304 -33.54 -15.06 12.63
N THR A 305 -34.56 -14.32 13.04
CA THR A 305 -35.55 -14.70 14.07
C THR A 305 -36.85 -13.93 13.82
N SER A 306 -37.99 -14.45 14.28
CA SER A 306 -39.25 -13.70 14.20
C SER A 306 -39.39 -12.68 15.33
N LEU A 307 -40.21 -11.65 15.15
CA LEU A 307 -40.51 -10.68 16.21
C LEU A 307 -41.08 -11.36 17.47
N LEU A 308 -41.99 -12.32 17.29
CA LEU A 308 -42.63 -13.05 18.40
C LEU A 308 -41.62 -13.87 19.22
N GLU A 309 -40.78 -14.66 18.55
CA GLU A 309 -39.72 -15.45 19.20
C GLU A 309 -38.73 -14.54 19.94
N PHE A 310 -38.30 -13.46 19.27
CA PHE A 310 -37.41 -12.46 19.85
C PHE A 310 -37.98 -11.82 21.13
N ALA A 311 -39.26 -11.46 21.12
CA ALA A 311 -39.95 -10.89 22.28
C ALA A 311 -40.09 -11.90 23.43
N GLN A 312 -40.42 -13.17 23.13
CA GLN A 312 -40.46 -14.25 24.11
C GLN A 312 -39.11 -14.48 24.77
N ARG A 313 -38.03 -14.52 23.97
CA ARG A 313 -36.66 -14.67 24.48
C ARG A 313 -36.22 -13.50 25.35
N LEU A 314 -36.64 -12.27 25.02
CA LEU A 314 -36.32 -11.05 25.76
C LEU A 314 -37.12 -10.88 27.06
N ALA A 315 -38.36 -11.40 27.13
CA ALA A 315 -39.20 -11.29 28.32
C ALA A 315 -38.75 -12.23 29.45
N ARG A 316 -38.33 -13.46 29.12
CA ARG A 316 -37.96 -14.51 30.12
C ARG A 316 -37.00 -14.02 31.23
N PRO A 317 -35.87 -13.34 30.94
CA PRO A 317 -34.94 -12.85 31.99
C PRO A 317 -35.53 -11.78 32.93
N CYS A 318 -36.72 -11.25 32.65
CA CYS A 318 -37.41 -10.25 33.47
C CYS A 318 -38.44 -10.88 34.44
N ASN A 319 -38.49 -12.23 34.53
CA ASN A 319 -39.61 -13.01 35.10
C ASN A 319 -40.95 -12.59 34.46
N ALA A 320 -40.91 -12.41 33.13
CA ALA A 320 -42.03 -11.99 32.31
C ALA A 320 -42.25 -12.95 31.16
N GLN A 321 -43.50 -13.04 30.72
CA GLN A 321 -43.91 -13.79 29.55
C GLN A 321 -44.37 -12.83 28.46
N ALA A 322 -43.94 -13.08 27.23
CA ALA A 322 -44.49 -12.42 26.05
C ALA A 322 -45.34 -13.41 25.25
N GLY A 323 -46.44 -12.92 24.70
CA GLY A 323 -47.40 -13.74 23.99
C GLY A 323 -48.32 -12.88 23.14
N VAL A 324 -49.32 -13.53 22.54
CA VAL A 324 -50.29 -12.84 21.69
C VAL A 324 -51.66 -12.87 22.38
N ASP A 325 -52.28 -11.70 22.52
CA ASP A 325 -53.59 -11.57 23.14
C ASP A 325 -54.70 -12.16 22.25
N TRP A 326 -55.91 -12.24 22.79
CA TRP A 326 -57.09 -12.78 22.09
C TRP A 326 -57.46 -12.06 20.78
N THR A 327 -56.87 -10.89 20.50
CA THR A 327 -57.15 -10.05 19.32
C THR A 327 -56.01 -10.02 18.30
N GLY A 328 -54.87 -10.66 18.59
CA GLY A 328 -53.68 -10.69 17.73
C GLY A 328 -52.57 -9.73 18.15
N ARG A 329 -52.60 -9.14 19.35
CA ARG A 329 -51.57 -8.19 19.81
C ARG A 329 -50.46 -8.84 20.61
N LEU A 330 -49.22 -8.55 20.27
CA LEU A 330 -48.06 -8.87 21.10
C LEU A 330 -48.15 -8.08 22.41
N PHE A 331 -48.16 -8.80 23.53
CA PHE A 331 -48.01 -8.23 24.87
C PHE A 331 -46.79 -8.83 25.56
N ALA A 332 -46.24 -8.14 26.57
CA ALA A 332 -45.33 -8.74 27.53
C ALA A 332 -45.70 -8.32 28.95
N SER A 333 -45.93 -9.28 29.84
CA SER A 333 -46.29 -9.03 31.23
C SER A 333 -45.38 -9.77 32.18
N ARG A 334 -44.94 -9.08 33.23
CA ARG A 334 -44.30 -9.70 34.39
C ARG A 334 -45.34 -10.52 35.17
N ILE A 335 -44.92 -11.65 35.75
CA ILE A 335 -45.72 -12.35 36.75
C ILE A 335 -45.30 -11.86 38.14
N SER A 336 -46.27 -11.41 38.92
CA SER A 336 -46.11 -10.92 40.29
C SER A 336 -47.25 -11.44 41.18
N LEU A 337 -46.98 -11.49 42.49
CA LEU A 337 -47.97 -11.79 43.52
C LEU A 337 -48.38 -10.45 44.15
N ASP A 338 -49.55 -9.96 43.75
CA ASP A 338 -50.15 -8.71 44.21
C ASP A 338 -51.56 -8.98 44.76
N ASP A 339 -52.25 -7.95 45.27
CA ASP A 339 -53.63 -8.08 45.76
C ASP A 339 -54.57 -8.64 44.66
N PRO A 340 -55.42 -9.64 44.97
CA PRO A 340 -56.23 -10.31 43.97
C PRO A 340 -57.33 -9.40 43.42
N VAL A 341 -57.23 -9.06 42.13
CA VAL A 341 -58.23 -8.26 41.40
C VAL A 341 -59.52 -9.05 41.14
N VAL A 342 -59.43 -10.38 41.09
CA VAL A 342 -60.55 -11.32 40.96
C VAL A 342 -60.28 -12.52 41.87
N THR A 343 -61.30 -12.98 42.59
CA THR A 343 -61.28 -14.25 43.33
C THR A 343 -62.14 -15.28 42.61
N LEU A 344 -61.59 -16.47 42.35
CA LEU A 344 -62.33 -17.61 41.82
C LEU A 344 -62.48 -18.66 42.92
N ASP A 345 -63.69 -19.11 43.19
CA ASP A 345 -63.93 -20.16 44.21
C ASP A 345 -63.65 -21.53 43.61
N ALA A 346 -62.50 -22.11 43.97
CA ALA A 346 -62.09 -23.46 43.56
C ALA A 346 -63.09 -24.56 43.99
N GLN A 347 -63.98 -24.27 44.95
CA GLN A 347 -65.06 -25.17 45.38
C GLN A 347 -66.36 -25.01 44.57
N ALA A 348 -66.34 -24.23 43.48
CA ALA A 348 -67.44 -24.05 42.54
C ALA A 348 -68.75 -23.46 43.14
N ARG A 349 -68.71 -22.83 44.32
CA ARG A 349 -69.90 -22.28 45.00
C ARG A 349 -70.27 -20.87 44.53
N GLN A 350 -69.42 -20.25 43.71
CA GLN A 350 -69.64 -18.93 43.11
C GLN A 350 -69.41 -18.96 41.60
N MET A 351 -70.06 -18.05 40.88
CA MET A 351 -69.78 -17.79 39.46
C MET A 351 -68.61 -16.79 39.35
N PRO A 352 -67.63 -16.98 38.45
CA PRO A 352 -67.51 -18.06 37.47
C PRO A 352 -67.16 -19.39 38.13
N MET A 353 -67.87 -20.46 37.75
CA MET A 353 -67.67 -21.79 38.30
C MET A 353 -66.32 -22.36 37.86
N VAL A 354 -65.43 -22.65 38.82
CA VAL A 354 -64.17 -23.36 38.57
C VAL A 354 -64.49 -24.84 38.34
N VAL A 355 -64.09 -25.39 37.18
CA VAL A 355 -64.34 -26.80 36.83
C VAL A 355 -63.28 -27.72 37.42
N GLU A 356 -62.02 -27.26 37.43
CA GLU A 356 -60.86 -27.98 37.92
C GLU A 356 -59.84 -26.97 38.47
N ASN A 357 -59.12 -27.37 39.51
CA ASN A 357 -58.02 -26.62 40.11
C ASN A 357 -56.97 -27.60 40.60
N SER A 358 -55.71 -27.39 40.20
CA SER A 358 -54.55 -28.14 40.67
C SER A 358 -53.41 -27.19 40.96
N GLU A 359 -52.66 -27.48 42.04
CA GLU A 359 -51.42 -26.81 42.36
C GLU A 359 -50.27 -27.65 41.78
N ALA A 360 -49.44 -27.02 40.96
CA ALA A 360 -48.27 -27.67 40.36
C ALA A 360 -47.03 -27.36 41.19
N ASP A 361 -46.17 -28.35 41.38
CA ASP A 361 -44.82 -28.13 41.91
C ASP A 361 -43.98 -27.40 40.84
N VAL A 362 -43.23 -26.38 41.26
CA VAL A 362 -42.50 -25.46 40.37
C VAL A 362 -41.16 -25.08 41.02
N SER A 363 -40.16 -24.78 40.20
CA SER A 363 -38.85 -24.36 40.70
C SER A 363 -38.97 -23.06 41.52
N PRO A 364 -38.26 -22.95 42.66
CA PRO A 364 -38.29 -21.73 43.46
C PRO A 364 -37.79 -20.53 42.63
N PRO A 365 -38.52 -19.41 42.55
CA PRO A 365 -38.24 -18.34 41.60
C PRO A 365 -36.97 -17.57 41.96
N TYR A 366 -36.09 -17.40 40.99
CA TYR A 366 -34.89 -16.57 41.15
C TYR A 366 -35.27 -15.09 41.26
N SER A 367 -34.96 -14.46 42.39
CA SER A 367 -35.21 -13.02 42.62
C SER A 367 -34.21 -12.12 41.90
N ARG A 368 -32.98 -12.60 41.70
CA ARG A 368 -31.92 -11.97 40.88
C ARG A 368 -30.82 -12.99 40.57
N ILE A 369 -30.50 -13.15 39.30
CA ILE A 369 -29.21 -13.71 38.86
C ILE A 369 -28.32 -12.54 38.45
N ALA A 370 -27.10 -12.49 38.95
CA ALA A 370 -26.13 -11.43 38.65
C ALA A 370 -24.78 -12.06 38.30
N PHE A 371 -24.28 -11.74 37.11
CA PHE A 371 -22.92 -12.06 36.71
C PHE A 371 -22.02 -10.85 37.00
N GLY A 372 -20.79 -11.09 37.46
CA GLY A 372 -19.84 -10.02 37.81
C GLY A 372 -19.25 -9.26 36.63
N ALA A 373 -19.54 -9.68 35.39
CA ALA A 373 -18.99 -9.14 34.15
C ALA A 373 -20.10 -8.84 33.12
N ASP A 374 -19.85 -7.84 32.26
CA ASP A 374 -20.64 -7.60 31.05
C ASP A 374 -20.42 -8.74 30.03
N ARG A 375 -21.43 -9.01 29.17
CA ARG A 375 -21.27 -9.97 28.07
C ARG A 375 -20.29 -9.45 27.02
N CYS A 376 -19.23 -10.23 26.80
CA CYS A 376 -18.36 -10.12 25.62
C CYS A 376 -19.05 -10.82 24.44
N TRP A 377 -19.23 -10.14 23.29
CA TRP A 377 -19.90 -10.73 22.13
C TRP A 377 -18.96 -11.53 21.22
N ARG A 378 -17.68 -11.16 21.14
CA ARG A 378 -16.60 -11.94 20.54
C ARG A 378 -15.50 -12.23 21.56
N VAL A 379 -15.45 -13.47 22.04
CA VAL A 379 -14.32 -13.99 22.82
C VAL A 379 -13.14 -14.17 21.87
N HIS A 380 -11.96 -13.65 22.25
CA HIS A 380 -10.73 -13.78 21.45
C HIS A 380 -9.92 -15.02 21.91
N SER A 381 -9.21 -15.66 20.99
CA SER A 381 -8.13 -16.60 21.32
C SER A 381 -6.84 -15.86 21.70
N LEU A 382 -5.87 -16.57 22.27
CA LEU A 382 -4.60 -15.97 22.73
C LEU A 382 -3.74 -15.43 21.58
N ASP A 383 -3.83 -16.05 20.40
CA ASP A 383 -3.14 -15.63 19.17
C ASP A 383 -3.83 -14.47 18.44
N GLU A 384 -5.12 -14.21 18.72
CA GLU A 384 -5.85 -13.05 18.23
C GLU A 384 -5.54 -11.76 19.02
N ILE A 385 -4.92 -11.85 20.20
CA ILE A 385 -4.58 -10.69 21.04
C ILE A 385 -3.29 -10.01 20.58
N ALA A 386 -3.20 -8.69 20.70
CA ALA A 386 -1.98 -7.92 20.45
C ALA A 386 -1.03 -8.04 21.64
N SER A 387 -0.01 -8.88 21.51
CA SER A 387 1.12 -8.98 22.45
C SER A 387 2.45 -8.94 21.69
N PRO A 388 3.51 -8.33 22.24
CA PRO A 388 4.86 -8.42 21.68
C PRO A 388 5.45 -9.85 21.70
N TYR A 389 4.80 -10.81 22.36
CA TYR A 389 5.22 -12.20 22.47
C TYR A 389 4.03 -13.15 22.20
N THR A 390 4.29 -14.39 21.80
CA THR A 390 3.24 -15.39 21.64
C THR A 390 2.68 -15.77 23.02
N LEU A 391 1.39 -15.49 23.24
CA LEU A 391 0.68 -15.89 24.44
C LEU A 391 0.37 -17.40 24.40
N ILE A 392 0.82 -18.14 25.41
CA ILE A 392 0.68 -19.60 25.48
C ILE A 392 0.19 -20.00 26.88
N LEU A 393 -1.01 -20.56 26.98
CA LEU A 393 -1.48 -21.18 28.22
C LEU A 393 -0.73 -22.50 28.43
N VAL A 394 0.08 -22.57 29.50
CA VAL A 394 0.86 -23.77 29.84
C VAL A 394 0.22 -24.63 30.94
N GLY A 395 -0.97 -24.22 31.41
CA GLY A 395 -1.75 -24.88 32.46
C GLY A 395 -1.30 -24.48 33.88
N PRO A 396 -1.51 -25.35 34.88
CA PRO A 396 -1.13 -25.08 36.27
C PRO A 396 0.34 -24.67 36.45
N TYR A 397 0.60 -23.83 37.45
CA TYR A 397 1.96 -23.50 37.85
C TYR A 397 2.73 -24.74 38.32
N ASP A 398 3.93 -24.91 37.78
CA ASP A 398 4.87 -25.99 38.06
C ASP A 398 6.25 -25.38 38.35
N ALA A 399 6.78 -25.62 39.55
CA ALA A 399 8.06 -25.05 39.96
C ALA A 399 9.26 -25.59 39.16
N GLU A 400 9.15 -26.75 38.50
CA GLU A 400 10.21 -27.34 37.67
C GLU A 400 10.20 -26.79 36.23
N ARG A 401 9.08 -26.19 35.79
CA ARG A 401 8.94 -25.62 34.45
C ARG A 401 9.72 -24.32 34.31
N ILE A 402 10.51 -24.21 33.24
CA ILE A 402 11.12 -22.95 32.80
C ILE A 402 10.07 -22.14 32.05
N TYR A 403 9.62 -21.05 32.65
CA TYR A 403 8.70 -20.09 32.05
C TYR A 403 9.45 -19.08 31.16
N ARG A 404 8.76 -18.65 30.09
CA ARG A 404 9.23 -17.69 29.09
C ARG A 404 8.19 -16.59 28.92
N GLN A 405 8.61 -15.45 28.38
CA GLN A 405 7.74 -14.31 28.13
C GLN A 405 6.51 -14.70 27.31
N GLY A 406 5.31 -14.32 27.78
CA GLY A 406 4.02 -14.72 27.20
C GLY A 406 3.48 -16.09 27.64
N ASN A 407 4.19 -16.85 28.50
CA ASN A 407 3.61 -18.05 29.09
C ASN A 407 2.60 -17.68 30.19
N ILE A 408 1.39 -18.21 30.08
CA ILE A 408 0.30 -17.99 31.04
C ILE A 408 0.17 -19.24 31.91
N ALA A 409 0.25 -19.06 33.23
CA ALA A 409 0.09 -20.11 34.23
C ALA A 409 -1.19 -19.91 35.04
N ASP A 410 -1.92 -21.00 35.28
CA ASP A 410 -3.04 -21.05 36.23
C ASP A 410 -2.48 -21.31 37.65
N VAL A 411 -2.84 -20.50 38.64
CA VAL A 411 -2.48 -20.68 40.05
C VAL A 411 -3.74 -20.95 40.86
N VAL A 412 -3.76 -22.06 41.61
CA VAL A 412 -4.86 -22.36 42.53
C VAL A 412 -4.57 -21.68 43.87
N GLU A 413 -5.43 -20.75 44.24
CA GLU A 413 -5.39 -20.00 45.49
C GLU A 413 -5.85 -20.86 46.68
N GLY A 414 -5.50 -20.44 47.90
CA GLY A 414 -5.86 -21.17 49.13
C GLY A 414 -7.36 -21.27 49.44
N ASP A 415 -8.21 -20.55 48.72
CA ASP A 415 -9.68 -20.63 48.76
C ASP A 415 -10.28 -21.50 47.65
N GLY A 416 -9.44 -22.13 46.82
CA GLY A 416 -9.86 -22.96 45.67
C GLY A 416 -10.20 -22.17 44.41
N SER A 417 -10.11 -20.84 44.42
CA SER A 417 -10.19 -20.05 43.18
C SER A 417 -8.93 -20.22 42.33
N THR A 418 -9.01 -19.90 41.04
CA THR A 418 -7.86 -19.90 40.12
C THR A 418 -7.59 -18.47 39.66
N THR A 419 -6.33 -18.02 39.77
CA THR A 419 -5.81 -16.79 39.18
C THR A 419 -4.97 -17.13 37.95
N ARG A 420 -4.91 -16.23 36.95
CA ARG A 420 -4.04 -16.39 35.78
C ARG A 420 -2.95 -15.35 35.75
N TRP A 421 -1.73 -15.82 35.55
CA TRP A 421 -0.53 -15.00 35.56
C TRP A 421 0.21 -15.12 34.23
N GLU A 422 0.51 -14.00 33.59
CA GLU A 422 1.42 -13.95 32.44
C GLU A 422 2.85 -13.76 32.94
N TYR A 423 3.78 -14.59 32.45
CA TYR A 423 5.20 -14.40 32.65
C TYR A 423 5.71 -13.28 31.75
N ILE A 424 6.24 -12.21 32.34
CA ILE A 424 6.62 -10.97 31.63
C ILE A 424 8.12 -10.66 31.66
N ASN A 425 8.96 -11.48 32.33
CA ASN A 425 10.41 -11.27 32.28
C ASN A 425 11.01 -11.72 30.94
N ALA A 426 11.97 -10.96 30.42
CA ALA A 426 12.73 -11.33 29.23
C ALA A 426 13.74 -12.48 29.48
N THR A 427 14.12 -12.73 30.73
CA THR A 427 15.02 -13.82 31.12
C THR A 427 14.21 -15.03 31.59
N PRO A 428 14.21 -16.16 30.89
CA PRO A 428 13.47 -17.36 31.31
C PRO A 428 13.94 -17.90 32.67
N ALA A 429 13.01 -18.35 33.51
CA ALA A 429 13.31 -18.89 34.84
C ALA A 429 12.31 -19.98 35.26
N ALA A 430 12.76 -20.86 36.16
CA ALA A 430 11.93 -21.84 36.88
C ALA A 430 11.91 -21.51 38.39
N GLY A 431 10.97 -22.08 39.13
CA GLY A 431 10.88 -21.96 40.59
C GLY A 431 10.44 -20.60 41.16
N ILE A 432 10.14 -19.61 40.31
CA ILE A 432 9.63 -18.30 40.73
C ILE A 432 8.10 -18.35 40.76
N PHE A 433 7.54 -18.45 41.96
CA PHE A 433 6.09 -18.47 42.17
C PHE A 433 5.42 -17.17 41.65
N PRO A 434 4.22 -17.24 41.03
CA PRO A 434 3.58 -16.05 40.48
C PRO A 434 3.17 -15.03 41.53
N ALA A 435 3.57 -13.78 41.30
CA ALA A 435 3.25 -12.62 42.11
C ALA A 435 3.53 -11.34 41.31
N GLU A 436 2.70 -10.30 41.49
CA GLU A 436 2.77 -9.06 40.72
C GLU A 436 4.14 -8.37 40.85
N GLY A 437 4.83 -8.17 39.73
CA GLY A 437 6.14 -7.50 39.74
C GLY A 437 7.00 -7.81 38.52
N ALA A 438 8.29 -8.04 38.74
CA ALA A 438 9.28 -8.13 37.66
C ALA A 438 9.24 -9.42 36.83
N TYR A 439 8.51 -10.45 37.28
CA TYR A 439 8.46 -11.77 36.63
C TYR A 439 7.09 -12.14 36.10
N TRP A 440 6.05 -11.78 36.84
CA TRP A 440 4.67 -12.13 36.56
C TRP A 440 3.79 -10.89 36.68
N THR A 441 2.74 -10.83 35.86
CA THR A 441 1.64 -9.89 36.02
C THR A 441 0.31 -10.65 36.00
N LEU A 442 -0.64 -10.20 36.79
CA LEU A 442 -1.97 -10.78 36.92
C LEU A 442 -2.79 -10.47 35.66
N LEU A 443 -3.11 -11.51 34.89
CA LEU A 443 -3.86 -11.41 33.64
C LEU A 443 -5.37 -11.54 33.88
N ASP A 444 -5.75 -12.38 34.85
CA ASP A 444 -7.13 -12.52 35.33
C ASP A 444 -7.07 -12.57 36.86
N ASP A 445 -7.51 -11.48 37.51
CA ASP A 445 -7.78 -11.54 38.95
C ASP A 445 -8.90 -12.53 39.18
N ARG A 446 -8.76 -13.29 40.27
CA ARG A 446 -9.56 -14.42 40.70
C ARG A 446 -10.87 -14.57 39.94
N LEU A 447 -11.06 -15.74 39.32
CA LEU A 447 -12.38 -16.32 39.11
C LEU A 447 -13.01 -16.66 40.47
N THR A 448 -13.27 -15.59 41.22
CA THR A 448 -13.98 -15.60 42.47
C THR A 448 -15.42 -15.87 42.06
N GLY A 449 -15.91 -17.04 42.45
CA GLY A 449 -17.25 -17.08 43.01
C GLY A 449 -17.23 -16.14 44.22
N VAL A 450 -17.40 -14.83 43.95
CA VAL A 450 -17.45 -13.80 44.99
C VAL A 450 -18.44 -14.29 46.00
N LEU A 451 -17.97 -14.44 47.25
CA LEU A 451 -18.72 -14.86 48.43
C LEU A 451 -20.19 -14.48 48.25
N ILE A 452 -21.05 -15.46 47.93
CA ILE A 452 -22.49 -15.22 47.87
C ILE A 452 -22.92 -15.07 49.32
N ALA A 453 -22.77 -13.84 49.78
CA ALA A 453 -23.28 -13.36 51.03
C ALA A 453 -24.61 -12.65 50.75
N TYR A 454 -25.56 -12.81 51.65
CA TYR A 454 -26.70 -11.90 51.69
C TYR A 454 -26.20 -10.46 51.95
N PRO A 455 -27.01 -9.41 51.74
CA PRO A 455 -26.61 -8.03 52.00
C PRO A 455 -26.15 -7.72 53.44
N ASP A 456 -26.29 -8.67 54.37
CA ASP A 456 -25.80 -8.63 55.75
C ASP A 456 -24.43 -9.30 55.98
N GLY A 457 -23.85 -9.96 54.97
CA GLY A 457 -22.55 -10.64 55.05
C GLY A 457 -22.59 -12.15 55.31
N THR A 458 -23.76 -12.80 55.41
CA THR A 458 -23.87 -14.24 55.72
C THR A 458 -23.61 -15.15 54.50
N PRO A 459 -22.60 -16.06 54.52
CA PRO A 459 -22.27 -16.92 53.37
C PRO A 459 -23.29 -18.03 53.11
N VAL A 460 -23.64 -18.27 51.83
CA VAL A 460 -24.59 -19.31 51.39
C VAL A 460 -24.26 -20.74 51.86
N ALA A 461 -22.98 -21.05 52.14
CA ALA A 461 -22.58 -22.35 52.70
C ALA A 461 -23.20 -22.66 54.09
N ALA A 462 -23.74 -21.66 54.80
CA ALA A 462 -24.43 -21.85 56.08
C ALA A 462 -25.88 -22.38 55.95
N LEU A 463 -26.38 -22.62 54.73
CA LEU A 463 -27.77 -23.03 54.45
C LEU A 463 -27.93 -24.47 53.93
N GLN A 464 -26.92 -25.33 54.10
CA GLN A 464 -27.08 -26.76 53.81
C GLN A 464 -28.07 -27.39 54.81
N PRO A 465 -29.21 -27.95 54.37
CA PRO A 465 -30.16 -28.58 55.28
C PRO A 465 -29.61 -29.87 55.88
N ALA A 466 -29.89 -30.12 57.16
CA ALA A 466 -29.87 -31.48 57.69
C ALA A 466 -31.08 -32.25 57.12
N GLU A 467 -30.87 -33.50 56.71
CA GLU A 467 -31.90 -34.29 56.02
C GLU A 467 -33.15 -34.55 56.89
N PRO A 468 -34.37 -34.55 56.30
CA PRO A 468 -35.55 -35.13 56.94
C PRO A 468 -35.41 -36.66 57.01
N ASP A 469 -35.92 -37.29 58.09
CA ASP A 469 -35.93 -38.73 58.43
C ASP A 469 -34.87 -39.26 59.43
N ALA A 470 -34.23 -38.40 60.24
CA ALA A 470 -33.32 -38.81 61.34
C ALA A 470 -33.95 -39.63 62.51
N THR A 471 -35.15 -40.20 62.37
CA THR A 471 -35.80 -41.09 63.36
C THR A 471 -36.55 -42.30 62.77
N ARG A 472 -36.15 -42.83 61.60
CA ARG A 472 -36.58 -44.18 61.16
C ARG A 472 -35.63 -45.25 61.70
N GLY A 473 -36.03 -45.91 62.80
CA GLY A 473 -35.28 -47.04 63.38
C GLY A 473 -35.15 -47.05 64.91
N ALA A 474 -36.07 -46.42 65.65
CA ALA A 474 -36.06 -46.48 67.11
C ALA A 474 -36.27 -47.95 67.60
N PRO A 475 -35.36 -48.53 68.41
CA PRO A 475 -35.48 -49.92 68.85
C PRO A 475 -36.63 -50.20 69.82
N GLU A 476 -36.86 -51.49 70.04
CA GLU A 476 -37.71 -52.04 71.12
C GLU A 476 -37.38 -51.37 72.47
N GLY A 477 -38.41 -50.91 73.20
CA GLY A 477 -38.24 -50.12 74.44
C GLY A 477 -38.44 -48.60 74.30
N THR A 478 -38.92 -48.10 73.15
CA THR A 478 -39.22 -46.67 72.97
C THR A 478 -40.52 -46.26 73.69
N TYR A 479 -40.45 -45.24 74.54
CA TYR A 479 -41.57 -44.72 75.32
C TYR A 479 -42.47 -43.76 74.53
N VAL A 480 -43.78 -43.83 74.75
CA VAL A 480 -44.74 -42.80 74.33
C VAL A 480 -45.32 -42.18 75.61
N ALA A 481 -44.87 -40.97 75.93
CA ALA A 481 -44.95 -40.39 77.27
C ALA A 481 -44.35 -41.37 78.31
N ASP A 482 -45.12 -41.79 79.32
CA ASP A 482 -44.68 -42.58 80.47
C ASP A 482 -45.00 -44.09 80.37
N ARG A 483 -45.47 -44.59 79.22
CA ARG A 483 -45.70 -46.03 78.98
C ARG A 483 -45.15 -46.51 77.61
N LEU A 484 -44.89 -47.82 77.53
CA LEU A 484 -44.45 -48.48 76.30
C LEU A 484 -45.61 -48.67 75.32
N ALA A 485 -45.36 -48.43 74.02
CA ALA A 485 -46.38 -48.40 72.98
C ALA A 485 -47.20 -49.70 72.86
N GLU A 486 -46.59 -50.85 73.16
CA GLU A 486 -47.22 -52.17 73.11
C GLU A 486 -48.38 -52.32 74.11
N GLN A 487 -48.33 -51.63 75.26
CA GLN A 487 -49.35 -51.79 76.32
C GLN A 487 -50.68 -51.09 75.98
N VAL A 488 -50.64 -50.07 75.12
CA VAL A 488 -51.82 -49.26 74.76
C VAL A 488 -52.77 -50.01 73.82
N ILE A 489 -52.26 -51.01 73.08
CA ILE A 489 -53.03 -51.77 72.09
C ILE A 489 -53.87 -52.88 72.75
N ALA A 490 -53.48 -53.37 73.94
CA ALA A 490 -54.16 -54.48 74.60
C ALA A 490 -55.48 -54.12 75.31
N ASP A 491 -55.57 -52.93 75.93
CA ASP A 491 -56.75 -52.52 76.73
C ASP A 491 -58.00 -52.25 75.87
N ALA A 492 -57.84 -51.92 74.59
CA ALA A 492 -58.94 -51.60 73.67
C ALA A 492 -59.84 -52.81 73.32
N VAL A 493 -59.39 -54.04 73.61
CA VAL A 493 -60.08 -55.28 73.21
C VAL A 493 -61.01 -55.83 74.31
N ALA A 494 -60.85 -55.41 75.56
CA ALA A 494 -61.55 -56.02 76.71
C ALA A 494 -62.98 -55.49 76.97
N THR A 495 -63.39 -54.38 76.38
CA THR A 495 -64.62 -53.64 76.78
C THR A 495 -65.92 -54.13 76.12
N LEU A 496 -65.85 -55.06 75.15
CA LEU A 496 -66.96 -55.39 74.24
C LEU A 496 -67.94 -56.49 74.71
N ALA A 497 -67.80 -57.04 75.92
CA ALA A 497 -68.41 -58.34 76.29
C ALA A 497 -69.37 -58.37 77.51
N ARG A 498 -70.11 -57.29 77.86
CA ARG A 498 -70.91 -57.23 79.12
C ARG A 498 -72.37 -56.73 79.01
N VAL A 499 -73.09 -56.94 77.91
CA VAL A 499 -74.40 -56.27 77.65
C VAL A 499 -75.65 -57.20 77.55
N GLU A 500 -75.52 -58.53 77.53
CA GLU A 500 -76.59 -59.40 76.96
C GLU A 500 -77.54 -60.14 77.96
N GLU A 501 -77.42 -59.99 79.28
CA GLU A 501 -77.98 -60.96 80.26
C GLU A 501 -79.34 -60.63 80.96
N ALA A 502 -80.12 -59.61 80.57
CA ALA A 502 -81.05 -58.93 81.50
C ALA A 502 -82.60 -59.05 81.31
N SER A 503 -83.18 -60.03 80.59
CA SER A 503 -84.57 -59.89 80.04
C SER A 503 -85.75 -60.74 80.57
N GLU A 504 -85.60 -61.85 81.32
CA GLU A 504 -86.65 -62.92 81.32
C GLU A 504 -87.73 -62.94 82.44
N HIS A 505 -87.73 -62.07 83.45
CA HIS A 505 -88.39 -62.36 84.76
C HIS A 505 -89.90 -62.03 84.94
N PHE A 506 -90.66 -61.51 83.94
CA PHE A 506 -91.92 -60.76 84.25
C PHE A 506 -93.29 -61.48 84.10
N SER A 507 -93.44 -62.59 83.38
CA SER A 507 -94.76 -62.95 82.77
C SER A 507 -95.77 -63.79 83.58
N GLN A 508 -95.46 -64.27 84.79
CA GLN A 508 -96.18 -65.43 85.38
C GLN A 508 -97.49 -65.14 86.16
N LEU A 509 -97.89 -63.87 86.37
CA LEU A 509 -98.64 -63.47 87.58
C LEU A 509 -100.18 -63.28 87.47
N VAL A 510 -100.83 -63.54 86.32
CA VAL A 510 -102.14 -62.89 85.98
C VAL A 510 -103.40 -63.78 85.93
N THR A 511 -103.29 -65.11 85.82
CA THR A 511 -104.39 -65.93 85.25
C THR A 511 -105.54 -66.39 86.19
N ASP A 512 -105.35 -66.43 87.52
CA ASP A 512 -106.19 -67.28 88.40
C ASP A 512 -107.58 -66.74 88.84
N TYR A 513 -108.00 -65.52 88.47
CA TYR A 513 -109.02 -64.78 89.25
C TYR A 513 -110.52 -65.10 89.02
N LEU A 514 -110.97 -65.57 87.85
CA LEU A 514 -112.31 -65.19 87.33
C LEU A 514 -113.46 -66.23 87.29
N LYS A 515 -113.45 -67.31 88.10
CA LYS A 515 -114.21 -68.54 87.76
C LYS A 515 -115.57 -68.84 88.46
N THR A 516 -116.08 -68.03 89.39
CA THR A 516 -116.81 -68.61 90.56
C THR A 516 -118.33 -68.43 90.73
N MET A 517 -119.07 -67.54 90.04
CA MET A 517 -120.49 -67.27 90.40
C MET A 517 -121.46 -67.11 89.20
N LEU A 518 -122.81 -67.27 89.34
CA LEU A 518 -123.65 -68.45 89.68
C LEU A 518 -125.15 -68.02 89.84
N LEU A 519 -126.06 -68.67 89.07
CA LEU A 519 -127.51 -68.95 89.25
C LEU A 519 -128.35 -68.16 90.30
N GLY A 520 -129.51 -67.57 89.96
CA GLY A 520 -130.85 -68.18 90.23
C GLY A 520 -131.65 -67.45 91.34
N GLU A 521 -132.91 -67.75 91.74
CA GLU A 521 -134.10 -68.36 91.12
C GLU A 521 -135.39 -67.93 91.88
N THR A 522 -136.41 -67.30 91.25
CA THR A 522 -137.70 -66.87 91.89
C THR A 522 -138.85 -66.56 90.87
N ARG A 523 -138.95 -67.30 89.75
CA ARG A 523 -139.61 -66.78 88.52
C ARG A 523 -141.14 -66.97 88.36
N GLU A 524 -141.79 -67.91 89.05
CA GLU A 524 -143.15 -68.34 88.66
C GLU A 524 -144.26 -67.28 88.86
N GLY A 525 -144.29 -66.60 90.01
CA GLY A 525 -145.36 -65.63 90.31
C GLY A 525 -145.36 -64.36 89.45
N ARG A 526 -144.28 -64.08 88.71
CA ARG A 526 -144.15 -62.86 87.88
C ARG A 526 -144.75 -63.00 86.48
N ALA A 527 -145.05 -64.23 86.05
CA ALA A 527 -145.33 -64.53 84.64
C ALA A 527 -146.70 -64.04 84.12
N GLN A 528 -147.72 -63.92 84.98
CA GLN A 528 -149.09 -63.61 84.53
C GLN A 528 -149.39 -62.12 84.38
N GLY A 529 -148.60 -61.24 85.00
CA GLY A 529 -148.75 -59.77 84.88
C GLY A 529 -147.93 -59.13 83.76
N LEU A 530 -147.09 -59.90 83.05
CA LEU A 530 -146.11 -59.40 82.08
C LEU A 530 -146.45 -59.67 80.60
N THR A 531 -147.59 -60.30 80.30
CA THR A 531 -147.85 -60.92 78.99
C THR A 531 -148.88 -60.22 78.11
N TRP A 532 -149.50 -59.13 78.56
CA TRP A 532 -150.58 -58.42 77.85
C TRP A 532 -150.34 -56.90 77.86
N MET A 533 -150.66 -56.23 76.74
CA MET A 533 -150.55 -54.78 76.58
C MET A 533 -151.67 -54.28 75.65
N ASP A 534 -152.45 -53.30 76.11
CA ASP A 534 -153.55 -52.65 75.36
C ASP A 534 -154.56 -53.61 74.69
N GLY A 535 -154.88 -54.71 75.36
CA GLY A 535 -155.92 -55.66 74.93
C GLY A 535 -155.45 -56.74 73.94
N GLU A 536 -154.23 -56.63 73.42
CA GLU A 536 -153.56 -57.73 72.70
C GLU A 536 -152.50 -58.41 73.58
N HIS A 537 -152.22 -59.68 73.30
CA HIS A 537 -151.10 -60.38 73.92
C HIS A 537 -149.79 -59.75 73.44
N LEU A 538 -148.84 -59.47 74.34
CA LEU A 538 -147.63 -58.68 74.06
C LEU A 538 -146.82 -59.26 72.86
N HIS A 539 -146.81 -60.58 72.74
CA HIS A 539 -146.25 -61.34 71.61
C HIS A 539 -146.76 -60.87 70.22
N THR A 540 -148.02 -60.46 70.10
CA THR A 540 -148.63 -60.07 68.81
C THR A 540 -148.14 -58.69 68.37
N VAL A 541 -148.13 -57.72 69.30
CA VAL A 541 -147.57 -56.37 69.08
C VAL A 541 -146.08 -56.46 68.76
N GLN A 542 -145.34 -57.22 69.59
CA GLN A 542 -143.90 -57.43 69.42
C GLN A 542 -143.57 -58.10 68.08
N ARG A 543 -144.39 -59.06 67.60
CA ARG A 543 -144.23 -59.69 66.28
C ARG A 543 -144.38 -58.71 65.11
N ARG A 544 -145.22 -57.69 65.23
CA ARG A 544 -145.44 -56.69 64.17
C ARG A 544 -144.25 -55.74 64.05
N GLU A 545 -143.82 -55.14 65.16
CA GLU A 545 -142.62 -54.28 65.19
C GLU A 545 -141.37 -55.05 64.73
N THR A 546 -141.22 -56.31 65.18
CA THR A 546 -140.13 -57.19 64.75
C THR A 546 -140.14 -57.40 63.23
N ARG A 547 -141.32 -57.53 62.60
CA ARG A 547 -141.42 -57.68 61.14
C ARG A 547 -141.03 -56.40 60.41
N GLU A 548 -141.57 -55.26 60.81
CA GLU A 548 -141.28 -53.95 60.18
C GLU A 548 -139.78 -53.62 60.23
N ARG A 549 -139.10 -53.99 61.34
CA ARG A 549 -137.64 -53.87 61.46
C ARG A 549 -136.87 -54.86 60.59
N ILE A 550 -137.31 -56.12 60.50
CA ILE A 550 -136.71 -57.10 59.58
C ILE A 550 -136.80 -56.62 58.13
N GLU A 551 -137.96 -56.13 57.69
CA GLU A 551 -138.17 -55.62 56.32
C GLU A 551 -137.27 -54.39 56.03
N GLY A 552 -137.06 -53.51 57.01
CA GLY A 552 -136.14 -52.37 56.90
C GLY A 552 -134.65 -52.77 56.86
N ASP A 553 -134.24 -53.66 57.76
CA ASP A 553 -132.86 -54.17 57.81
C ASP A 553 -132.53 -54.98 56.53
N GLU A 554 -133.48 -55.76 56.00
CA GLU A 554 -133.35 -56.52 54.75
C GLU A 554 -133.16 -55.60 53.53
N ALA A 555 -133.85 -54.45 53.47
CA ALA A 555 -133.66 -53.45 52.43
C ALA A 555 -132.27 -52.76 52.49
N ILE A 556 -131.77 -52.50 53.71
CA ILE A 556 -130.42 -51.94 53.91
C ILE A 556 -129.35 -52.96 53.52
N VAL A 557 -129.50 -54.22 53.96
CA VAL A 557 -128.60 -55.32 53.56
C VAL A 557 -128.59 -55.49 52.05
N THR A 558 -129.75 -55.51 51.39
CA THR A 558 -129.86 -55.59 49.93
C THR A 558 -129.11 -54.45 49.25
N THR A 559 -129.20 -53.22 49.78
CA THR A 559 -128.49 -52.05 49.23
C THR A 559 -126.97 -52.14 49.43
N ILE A 560 -126.52 -52.59 50.60
CA ILE A 560 -125.09 -52.78 50.90
C ILE A 560 -124.50 -53.90 50.03
N SER A 561 -125.26 -54.98 49.79
CA SER A 561 -124.86 -56.07 48.89
C SER A 561 -124.68 -55.67 47.42
N LEU A 562 -125.16 -54.48 46.99
CA LEU A 562 -124.92 -53.96 45.63
C LEU A 562 -123.56 -53.26 45.47
N ILE A 563 -122.88 -52.92 46.57
CA ILE A 563 -121.57 -52.23 46.54
C ILE A 563 -120.43 -53.07 47.11
N GLY A 564 -120.72 -54.25 47.64
CA GLY A 564 -119.71 -55.15 48.17
C GLY A 564 -120.28 -56.22 49.12
N ALA A 565 -119.38 -57.05 49.65
CA ALA A 565 -119.69 -58.09 50.62
C ALA A 565 -118.65 -58.10 51.74
N LYS A 566 -119.02 -58.64 52.91
CA LYS A 566 -118.05 -58.86 53.98
C LYS A 566 -117.04 -59.93 53.55
N SER A 567 -115.76 -59.76 53.90
CA SER A 567 -114.73 -60.77 53.66
C SER A 567 -115.06 -62.09 54.38
N LEU A 568 -114.54 -63.21 53.86
CA LEU A 568 -114.82 -64.56 54.39
C LEU A 568 -114.38 -64.77 55.84
N ASP A 569 -113.39 -64.00 56.31
CA ASP A 569 -112.93 -63.97 57.71
C ASP A 569 -113.75 -63.02 58.61
N GLY A 570 -114.66 -62.24 58.03
CA GLY A 570 -115.46 -61.24 58.73
C GLY A 570 -114.67 -60.01 59.21
N ALA A 571 -113.45 -59.78 58.75
CA ALA A 571 -112.60 -58.67 59.20
C ALA A 571 -112.79 -57.36 58.40
N SER A 572 -113.17 -57.45 57.12
CA SER A 572 -113.23 -56.32 56.18
C SER A 572 -114.53 -56.29 55.36
N PHE A 573 -114.81 -55.16 54.71
CA PHE A 573 -115.83 -55.06 53.65
C PHE A 573 -115.12 -54.96 52.30
N ILE A 574 -115.31 -55.96 51.45
CA ILE A 574 -114.75 -56.05 50.09
C ILE A 574 -115.71 -55.33 49.16
N LEU A 575 -115.25 -54.26 48.52
CA LEU A 575 -116.01 -53.58 47.48
C LEU A 575 -116.13 -54.47 46.23
N ASP A 576 -117.31 -54.48 45.62
CA ASP A 576 -117.49 -55.05 44.29
C ASP A 576 -116.92 -54.05 43.27
N VAL A 577 -115.72 -54.30 42.78
CA VAL A 577 -115.00 -53.41 41.84
C VAL A 577 -115.58 -53.39 40.43
N ASP A 578 -116.45 -54.35 40.10
CA ASP A 578 -117.19 -54.43 38.84
C ASP A 578 -118.52 -53.65 38.93
N ALA A 579 -119.12 -53.55 40.11
CA ALA A 579 -120.30 -52.72 40.36
C ALA A 579 -119.97 -51.25 40.73
N VAL A 580 -118.90 -51.03 41.52
CA VAL A 580 -118.54 -49.70 42.04
C VAL A 580 -117.86 -48.86 40.97
N LYS A 581 -118.42 -47.67 40.73
CA LYS A 581 -118.00 -46.75 39.67
C LYS A 581 -117.05 -45.65 40.15
N VAL A 582 -116.07 -45.34 39.31
CA VAL A 582 -115.05 -44.28 39.49
C VAL A 582 -115.19 -43.12 38.50
N SER A 583 -116.20 -43.21 37.64
CA SER A 583 -116.78 -42.12 36.83
C SER A 583 -118.19 -42.55 36.41
N PRO A 584 -119.03 -41.68 35.81
CA PRO A 584 -120.38 -42.06 35.39
C PRO A 584 -120.44 -43.30 34.48
N THR A 585 -119.39 -43.53 33.68
CA THR A 585 -119.32 -44.58 32.66
C THR A 585 -118.34 -45.71 32.97
N GLN A 586 -117.48 -45.60 33.98
CA GLN A 586 -116.36 -46.54 34.21
C GLN A 586 -116.34 -47.12 35.64
N THR A 587 -116.17 -48.44 35.75
CA THR A 587 -116.01 -49.20 37.01
C THR A 587 -114.57 -49.12 37.53
N TYR A 588 -114.33 -49.50 38.79
CA TYR A 588 -112.97 -49.58 39.33
C TYR A 588 -112.11 -50.59 38.54
N ALA A 589 -112.68 -51.75 38.21
CA ALA A 589 -112.00 -52.80 37.45
C ALA A 589 -111.61 -52.36 36.03
N GLU A 590 -112.49 -51.65 35.32
CA GLU A 590 -112.19 -51.12 33.97
C GLU A 590 -111.02 -50.14 33.98
N ARG A 591 -110.91 -49.30 35.04
CA ARG A 591 -109.78 -48.35 35.17
C ARG A 591 -108.47 -49.05 35.52
N ASP A 592 -108.51 -50.07 36.38
CA ASP A 592 -107.33 -50.85 36.72
C ASP A 592 -106.78 -51.63 35.51
N ALA A 593 -107.67 -52.14 34.65
CA ALA A 593 -107.32 -52.74 33.37
C ALA A 593 -106.64 -51.74 32.40
N GLU A 594 -107.15 -50.51 32.28
CA GLU A 594 -106.52 -49.44 31.47
C GLU A 594 -105.13 -49.04 31.99
N ILE A 595 -104.96 -48.92 33.30
CA ILE A 595 -103.67 -48.60 33.93
C ILE A 595 -102.68 -49.75 33.70
N SER A 596 -103.11 -51.00 33.89
CA SER A 596 -102.30 -52.20 33.66
C SER A 596 -101.87 -52.34 32.18
N ALA A 597 -102.77 -52.06 31.23
CA ALA A 597 -102.44 -52.01 29.81
C ALA A 597 -101.43 -50.89 29.50
N SER A 598 -101.61 -49.70 30.06
CA SER A 598 -100.70 -48.57 29.89
C SER A 598 -99.30 -48.86 30.43
N LEU A 599 -99.21 -49.49 31.61
CA LEU A 599 -97.95 -49.91 32.24
C LEU A 599 -97.24 -50.99 31.40
N THR A 600 -98.00 -51.92 30.81
CA THR A 600 -97.50 -52.95 29.89
C THR A 600 -96.91 -52.33 28.61
N THR A 601 -97.60 -51.35 28.01
CA THR A 601 -97.12 -50.61 26.84
C THR A 601 -95.88 -49.78 27.16
N LEU A 602 -95.83 -49.13 28.33
CA LEU A 602 -94.65 -48.37 28.78
C LEU A 602 -93.45 -49.30 28.97
N GLY A 603 -93.63 -50.46 29.62
CA GLY A 603 -92.60 -51.48 29.81
C GLY A 603 -92.04 -52.02 28.48
N GLY A 604 -92.93 -52.32 27.52
CA GLY A 604 -92.53 -52.72 26.16
C GLY A 604 -91.74 -51.63 25.43
N THR A 605 -92.15 -50.36 25.57
CA THR A 605 -91.46 -49.21 24.96
C THR A 605 -90.07 -48.99 25.57
N ILE A 606 -89.94 -49.09 26.89
CA ILE A 606 -88.64 -49.00 27.59
C ILE A 606 -87.72 -50.13 27.15
N THR A 607 -88.23 -51.36 27.05
CA THR A 607 -87.45 -52.54 26.60
C THR A 607 -86.97 -52.37 25.15
N ALA A 608 -87.83 -51.87 24.25
CA ALA A 608 -87.47 -51.57 22.87
C ALA A 608 -86.38 -50.49 22.78
N ASN A 609 -86.54 -49.38 23.51
CA ASN A 609 -85.55 -48.28 23.54
C ASN A 609 -84.21 -48.73 24.12
N TYR A 610 -84.21 -49.53 25.19
CA TYR A 610 -83.00 -50.11 25.78
C TYR A 610 -82.28 -51.02 24.78
N THR A 611 -83.02 -51.87 24.08
CA THR A 611 -82.47 -52.78 23.06
C THR A 611 -81.86 -51.99 21.89
N ALA A 612 -82.57 -50.99 21.38
CA ALA A 612 -82.06 -50.13 20.30
C ALA A 612 -80.79 -49.35 20.72
N LEU A 613 -80.74 -48.87 21.97
CA LEU A 613 -79.55 -48.20 22.51
C LEU A 613 -78.37 -49.17 22.65
N GLN A 614 -78.59 -50.41 23.12
CA GLN A 614 -77.54 -51.43 23.16
C GLN A 614 -76.99 -51.74 21.76
N THR A 615 -77.85 -51.89 20.75
CA THR A 615 -77.42 -52.09 19.35
C THR A 615 -76.60 -50.91 18.85
N ALA A 616 -77.07 -49.67 19.05
CA ALA A 616 -76.35 -48.48 18.61
C ALA A 616 -74.96 -48.34 19.29
N ILE A 617 -74.84 -48.70 20.58
CA ILE A 617 -73.56 -48.73 21.29
C ILE A 617 -72.64 -49.83 20.73
N ALA A 618 -73.18 -50.99 20.37
CA ALA A 618 -72.41 -52.08 19.76
C ALA A 618 -71.92 -51.73 18.35
N ASP A 619 -72.77 -51.09 17.53
CA ASP A 619 -72.44 -50.67 16.17
C ASP A 619 -71.35 -49.57 16.17
N GLU A 620 -71.46 -48.57 17.04
CA GLU A 620 -70.41 -47.56 17.24
C GLU A 620 -69.12 -48.19 17.78
N ALA A 621 -69.22 -49.20 18.65
CA ALA A 621 -68.07 -49.94 19.14
C ALA A 621 -67.36 -50.75 18.04
N ALA A 622 -68.11 -51.36 17.12
CA ALA A 622 -67.54 -52.01 15.95
C ALA A 622 -66.89 -50.98 15.00
N SER A 623 -67.59 -49.87 14.72
CA SER A 623 -67.12 -48.81 13.82
C SER A 623 -65.81 -48.17 14.30
N ARG A 624 -65.71 -47.81 15.59
CA ARG A 624 -64.47 -47.26 16.15
C ARG A 624 -63.31 -48.27 16.09
N VAL A 625 -63.57 -49.56 16.29
CA VAL A 625 -62.54 -50.61 16.21
C VAL A 625 -62.03 -50.76 14.78
N THR A 626 -62.91 -50.72 13.77
CA THR A 626 -62.50 -50.69 12.37
C THR A 626 -61.67 -49.44 12.07
N ALA A 627 -62.11 -48.25 12.49
CA ALA A 627 -61.38 -46.99 12.27
C ALA A 627 -59.99 -46.99 12.93
N ILE A 628 -59.87 -47.49 14.17
CA ILE A 628 -58.59 -47.66 14.86
C ILE A 628 -57.68 -48.63 14.10
N SER A 629 -58.22 -49.76 13.62
CA SER A 629 -57.47 -50.74 12.83
C SER A 629 -56.92 -50.14 11.53
N THR A 630 -57.74 -49.40 10.79
CA THR A 630 -57.34 -48.68 9.57
C THR A 630 -56.27 -47.63 9.86
N LEU A 631 -56.42 -46.82 10.92
CA LEU A 631 -55.42 -45.83 11.31
C LEU A 631 -54.11 -46.48 11.75
N THR A 632 -54.17 -47.61 12.45
CA THR A 632 -52.98 -48.37 12.88
C THR A 632 -52.21 -48.90 11.68
N ALA A 633 -52.92 -49.45 10.69
CA ALA A 633 -52.31 -49.93 9.45
C ALA A 633 -51.69 -48.79 8.63
N ALA A 634 -52.40 -47.67 8.47
CA ALA A 634 -51.89 -46.49 7.75
C ALA A 634 -50.64 -45.90 8.43
N LEU A 635 -50.63 -45.83 9.77
CA LEU A 635 -49.48 -45.37 10.53
C LEU A 635 -48.28 -46.31 10.35
N ALA A 636 -48.49 -47.63 10.39
CA ALA A 636 -47.42 -48.61 10.17
C ALA A 636 -46.82 -48.50 8.75
N THR A 637 -47.64 -48.26 7.72
CA THR A 637 -47.17 -47.99 6.36
C THR A 637 -46.37 -46.69 6.27
N GLU A 638 -46.85 -45.60 6.89
CA GLU A 638 -46.14 -44.32 6.88
C GLU A 638 -44.81 -44.37 7.65
N THR A 639 -44.76 -45.08 8.78
CA THR A 639 -43.51 -45.37 9.50
C THR A 639 -42.51 -46.10 8.59
N SER A 640 -42.94 -47.19 7.93
CA SER A 640 -42.05 -47.96 7.05
C SER A 640 -41.57 -47.15 5.83
N ASN A 641 -42.44 -46.32 5.24
CA ASN A 641 -42.07 -45.39 4.18
C ASN A 641 -41.02 -44.36 4.64
N ARG A 642 -41.17 -43.82 5.85
CA ARG A 642 -40.22 -42.85 6.43
C ARG A 642 -38.90 -43.50 6.82
N GLU A 643 -38.93 -44.71 7.38
CA GLU A 643 -37.71 -45.49 7.65
C GLU A 643 -36.92 -45.74 6.37
N ALA A 644 -37.59 -46.16 5.29
CA ALA A 644 -36.94 -46.33 3.98
C ALA A 644 -36.37 -45.01 3.42
N ALA A 645 -37.13 -43.91 3.49
CA ALA A 645 -36.67 -42.60 3.04
C ALA A 645 -35.48 -42.07 3.87
N ILE A 646 -35.48 -42.30 5.19
CA ILE A 646 -34.37 -41.97 6.09
C ILE A 646 -33.12 -42.75 5.68
N VAL A 647 -33.23 -44.06 5.39
CA VAL A 647 -32.09 -44.87 4.92
C VAL A 647 -31.53 -44.32 3.60
N THR A 648 -32.37 -44.01 2.61
CA THR A 648 -31.89 -43.44 1.33
C THR A 648 -31.22 -42.07 1.51
N VAL A 649 -31.70 -41.22 2.42
CA VAL A 649 -31.04 -39.94 2.75
C VAL A 649 -29.70 -40.19 3.48
N GLN A 650 -29.65 -41.16 4.39
CA GLN A 650 -28.44 -41.53 5.12
C GLN A 650 -27.34 -42.07 4.18
N GLU A 651 -27.72 -42.88 3.19
CA GLU A 651 -26.83 -43.38 2.14
C GLU A 651 -26.31 -42.22 1.28
N ALA A 652 -27.19 -41.35 0.77
CA ALA A 652 -26.79 -40.19 -0.04
C ALA A 652 -25.87 -39.20 0.70
N VAL A 653 -26.10 -38.97 2.01
CA VAL A 653 -25.21 -38.16 2.86
C VAL A 653 -23.84 -38.82 3.05
N THR A 654 -23.81 -40.16 3.15
CA THR A 654 -22.56 -40.92 3.30
C THR A 654 -21.75 -40.91 1.99
N ASP A 655 -22.42 -41.06 0.85
CA ASP A 655 -21.80 -40.99 -0.48
C ASP A 655 -21.22 -39.59 -0.77
N GLU A 656 -21.96 -38.53 -0.46
CA GLU A 656 -21.47 -37.14 -0.60
C GLU A 656 -20.29 -36.86 0.35
N ALA A 657 -20.34 -37.34 1.60
CA ALA A 657 -19.22 -37.22 2.52
C ALA A 657 -17.97 -37.97 2.00
N GLY A 658 -18.15 -39.13 1.37
CA GLY A 658 -17.09 -39.88 0.70
C GLY A 658 -16.53 -39.12 -0.51
N ALA A 659 -17.39 -38.64 -1.41
CA ALA A 659 -16.99 -37.86 -2.59
C ALA A 659 -16.23 -36.58 -2.21
N ARG A 660 -16.72 -35.84 -1.21
CA ARG A 660 -16.04 -34.66 -0.67
C ARG A 660 -14.69 -34.99 -0.03
N THR A 661 -14.57 -36.15 0.63
CA THR A 661 -13.28 -36.60 1.19
C THR A 661 -12.26 -36.90 0.10
N THR A 662 -12.67 -37.58 -0.98
CA THR A 662 -11.82 -37.81 -2.16
C THR A 662 -11.41 -36.49 -2.83
N ALA A 663 -12.36 -35.58 -3.05
CA ALA A 663 -12.07 -34.27 -3.65
C ALA A 663 -11.09 -33.43 -2.81
N ILE A 664 -11.18 -33.49 -1.48
CA ILE A 664 -10.21 -32.85 -0.58
C ILE A 664 -8.83 -33.50 -0.71
N ALA A 665 -8.74 -34.84 -0.76
CA ALA A 665 -7.47 -35.54 -0.94
C ALA A 665 -6.81 -35.24 -2.31
N ASP A 666 -7.60 -35.14 -3.38
CA ASP A 666 -7.11 -34.77 -4.71
C ASP A 666 -6.63 -33.31 -4.76
N LEU A 667 -7.34 -32.38 -4.09
CA LEU A 667 -6.91 -30.99 -3.95
C LEU A 667 -5.63 -30.87 -3.10
N GLN A 668 -5.53 -31.64 -2.00
CA GLN A 668 -4.32 -31.72 -1.17
C GLN A 668 -3.12 -32.15 -2.02
N SER A 669 -3.26 -33.23 -2.79
CA SER A 669 -2.22 -33.72 -3.70
C SER A 669 -1.80 -32.71 -4.77
N GLN A 670 -2.75 -31.92 -5.30
CA GLN A 670 -2.45 -30.82 -6.23
C GLN A 670 -1.69 -29.68 -5.55
N VAL A 671 -2.05 -29.31 -4.31
CA VAL A 671 -1.34 -28.29 -3.53
C VAL A 671 0.07 -28.74 -3.19
N ASP A 672 0.23 -29.96 -2.67
CA ASP A 672 1.54 -30.56 -2.34
C ASP A 672 2.45 -30.61 -3.59
N GLY A 673 1.88 -30.93 -4.76
CA GLY A 673 2.58 -30.91 -6.05
C GLY A 673 3.02 -29.51 -6.48
N VAL A 674 2.15 -28.50 -6.36
CA VAL A 674 2.49 -27.10 -6.64
C VAL A 674 3.53 -26.55 -5.67
N GLU A 675 3.48 -26.93 -4.39
CA GLU A 675 4.49 -26.56 -3.39
C GLU A 675 5.86 -27.17 -3.73
N ALA A 676 5.90 -28.44 -4.14
CA ALA A 676 7.12 -29.11 -4.57
C ALA A 676 7.72 -28.48 -5.85
N ASP A 677 6.90 -28.19 -6.85
CA ASP A 677 7.32 -27.51 -8.08
C ASP A 677 7.84 -26.09 -7.80
N LEU A 678 7.17 -25.33 -6.93
CA LEU A 678 7.60 -24.00 -6.53
C LEU A 678 8.91 -24.04 -5.74
N ALA A 679 9.07 -24.99 -4.81
CA ALA A 679 10.30 -25.20 -4.07
C ALA A 679 11.48 -25.54 -5.00
N ALA A 680 11.25 -26.40 -6.00
CA ALA A 680 12.25 -26.71 -7.03
C ALA A 680 12.63 -25.46 -7.86
N GLN A 681 11.65 -24.69 -8.33
CA GLN A 681 11.89 -23.44 -9.08
C GLN A 681 12.67 -22.42 -8.24
N VAL A 682 12.33 -22.25 -6.96
CA VAL A 682 13.05 -21.36 -6.03
C VAL A 682 14.49 -21.83 -5.81
N SER A 683 14.74 -23.14 -5.72
CA SER A 683 16.10 -23.69 -5.63
C SER A 683 16.92 -23.38 -6.87
N THR A 684 16.39 -23.71 -8.07
CA THR A 684 17.07 -23.42 -9.35
C THR A 684 17.32 -21.93 -9.56
N LEU A 685 16.37 -21.07 -9.18
CA LEU A 685 16.57 -19.62 -9.27
C LEU A 685 17.65 -19.12 -8.29
N SER A 686 17.70 -19.69 -7.09
CA SER A 686 18.73 -19.36 -6.08
C SER A 686 20.14 -19.76 -6.54
N GLU A 687 20.27 -20.95 -7.14
CA GLU A 687 21.51 -21.41 -7.78
C GLU A 687 21.93 -20.48 -8.93
N ALA A 688 21.02 -20.16 -9.85
CA ALA A 688 21.30 -19.26 -10.97
C ALA A 688 21.72 -17.85 -10.53
N ILE A 689 21.12 -17.31 -9.46
CA ILE A 689 21.52 -16.02 -8.86
C ILE A 689 22.92 -16.11 -8.24
N SER A 690 23.24 -17.21 -7.55
CA SER A 690 24.56 -17.45 -6.96
C SER A 690 25.65 -17.56 -8.03
N ASP A 691 25.36 -18.26 -9.13
CA ASP A 691 26.28 -18.44 -10.27
C ASP A 691 26.54 -17.11 -10.99
N GLU A 692 25.50 -16.33 -11.31
CA GLU A 692 25.64 -15.00 -11.91
C GLU A 692 26.41 -14.04 -10.98
N SER A 693 26.15 -14.07 -9.67
CA SER A 693 26.91 -13.29 -8.69
C SER A 693 28.40 -13.64 -8.71
N SER A 694 28.72 -14.94 -8.76
CA SER A 694 30.09 -15.47 -8.80
C SER A 694 30.81 -15.17 -10.13
N ALA A 695 30.10 -15.29 -11.25
CA ALA A 695 30.60 -14.94 -12.58
C ALA A 695 30.89 -13.43 -12.67
N ARG A 696 29.98 -12.59 -12.17
CA ARG A 696 30.13 -11.13 -12.11
C ARG A 696 31.29 -10.70 -11.22
N ALA A 697 31.48 -11.33 -10.06
CA ALA A 697 32.63 -11.08 -9.19
C ALA A 697 33.96 -11.44 -9.87
N SER A 698 33.99 -12.54 -10.62
CA SER A 698 35.16 -12.98 -11.41
C SER A 698 35.47 -12.02 -12.56
N ALA A 699 34.44 -11.54 -13.27
CA ALA A 699 34.56 -10.54 -14.33
C ALA A 699 35.08 -9.20 -13.77
N LEU A 700 34.54 -8.73 -12.65
CA LEU A 700 35.00 -7.50 -11.99
C LEU A 700 36.47 -7.60 -11.53
N THR A 701 36.86 -8.75 -10.99
CA THR A 701 38.26 -9.04 -10.62
C THR A 701 39.18 -8.96 -11.84
N THR A 702 38.74 -9.50 -12.97
CA THR A 702 39.48 -9.45 -14.24
C THR A 702 39.62 -8.01 -14.75
N VAL A 703 38.54 -7.23 -14.75
CA VAL A 703 38.56 -5.81 -15.14
C VAL A 703 39.48 -4.98 -14.25
N ASN A 704 39.45 -5.20 -12.92
CA ASN A 704 40.34 -4.52 -11.98
C ASN A 704 41.82 -4.86 -12.22
N ALA A 705 42.14 -6.12 -12.57
CA ALA A 705 43.49 -6.52 -12.94
C ALA A 705 43.94 -5.84 -14.25
N THR A 706 43.06 -5.74 -15.26
CA THR A 706 43.34 -5.00 -16.50
C THR A 706 43.57 -3.51 -16.24
N LEU A 707 42.73 -2.86 -15.42
CA LEU A 707 42.91 -1.46 -15.03
C LEU A 707 44.25 -1.23 -14.32
N THR A 708 44.61 -2.11 -13.36
CA THR A 708 45.90 -2.05 -12.65
C THR A 708 47.09 -2.17 -13.63
N SER A 709 46.97 -3.03 -14.65
CA SER A 709 47.98 -3.18 -15.70
C SER A 709 48.08 -1.94 -16.60
N HIS A 710 46.94 -1.33 -16.93
CA HIS A 710 46.90 -0.07 -17.69
C HIS A 710 47.53 1.08 -16.90
N ASP A 711 47.24 1.22 -15.60
CA ASP A 711 47.85 2.24 -14.72
C ASP A 711 49.38 2.06 -14.62
N ALA A 712 49.86 0.81 -14.50
CA ALA A 712 51.29 0.51 -14.54
C ALA A 712 51.92 0.91 -15.89
N THR A 713 51.24 0.63 -17.01
CA THR A 713 51.68 1.02 -18.36
C THR A 713 51.70 2.55 -18.54
N LEU A 714 50.67 3.26 -18.06
CA LEU A 714 50.59 4.72 -18.08
C LEU A 714 51.70 5.36 -17.23
N SER A 715 52.01 4.78 -16.07
CA SER A 715 53.11 5.20 -15.21
C SER A 715 54.47 5.03 -15.90
N ALA A 716 54.70 3.87 -16.54
CA ALA A 716 55.93 3.60 -17.30
C ALA A 716 56.09 4.53 -18.52
N ASN A 717 54.99 4.80 -19.24
CA ASN A 717 54.97 5.77 -20.34
C ASN A 717 55.28 7.19 -19.84
N THR A 718 54.71 7.60 -18.71
CA THR A 718 54.97 8.91 -18.09
C THR A 718 56.45 9.07 -17.69
N ALA A 719 57.06 8.04 -17.10
CA ALA A 719 58.49 8.04 -16.78
C ALA A 719 59.38 8.08 -18.05
N SER A 720 58.96 7.37 -19.11
CA SER A 720 59.66 7.38 -20.41
C SER A 720 59.59 8.77 -21.06
N ILE A 721 58.44 9.44 -21.01
CA ILE A 721 58.26 10.82 -21.48
C ILE A 721 59.14 11.80 -20.67
N GLY A 722 59.21 11.65 -19.34
CA GLY A 722 60.10 12.45 -18.50
C GLY A 722 61.59 12.25 -18.83
N THR A 723 61.98 11.02 -19.15
CA THR A 723 63.34 10.68 -19.60
C THR A 723 63.64 11.30 -20.96
N LEU A 724 62.71 11.20 -21.93
CA LEU A 724 62.83 11.84 -23.25
C LEU A 724 62.93 13.36 -23.14
N SER A 725 62.13 13.99 -22.27
CA SER A 725 62.18 15.44 -21.99
C SER A 725 63.56 15.86 -21.45
N THR A 726 64.12 15.08 -20.53
CA THR A 726 65.47 15.31 -19.96
C THR A 726 66.57 15.15 -21.02
N SER A 727 66.47 14.12 -21.86
CA SER A 727 67.39 13.89 -22.97
C SER A 727 67.31 15.00 -24.03
N LEU A 728 66.11 15.51 -24.32
CA LEU A 728 65.90 16.62 -25.26
C LEU A 728 66.50 17.93 -24.71
N ALA A 729 66.34 18.23 -23.42
CA ALA A 729 66.98 19.37 -22.77
C ALA A 729 68.52 19.25 -22.80
N THR A 730 69.05 18.05 -22.56
CA THR A 730 70.50 17.76 -22.66
C THR A 730 71.02 17.94 -24.09
N LEU A 731 70.29 17.44 -25.09
CA LEU A 731 70.65 17.64 -26.49
C LEU A 731 70.63 19.12 -26.87
N THR A 732 69.60 19.87 -26.45
CA THR A 732 69.47 21.31 -26.72
C THR A 732 70.66 22.10 -26.15
N THR A 733 71.14 21.76 -24.94
CA THR A 733 72.34 22.38 -24.36
C THR A 733 73.62 21.95 -25.07
N THR A 734 73.76 20.67 -25.42
CA THR A 734 74.91 20.15 -26.18
C THR A 734 75.01 20.79 -27.58
N GLU A 735 73.90 20.98 -28.27
CA GLU A 735 73.87 21.70 -29.56
C GLU A 735 74.28 23.16 -29.39
N ALA A 736 73.81 23.86 -28.35
CA ALA A 736 74.25 25.22 -28.05
C ALA A 736 75.77 25.30 -27.79
N ASP A 737 76.33 24.36 -27.04
CA ASP A 737 77.77 24.26 -26.77
C ASP A 737 78.58 23.92 -28.03
N HIS A 738 78.05 23.07 -28.92
CA HIS A 738 78.63 22.79 -30.23
C HIS A 738 78.62 24.05 -31.14
N TYR A 739 77.51 24.79 -31.19
CA TYR A 739 77.44 26.05 -31.93
C TYR A 739 78.41 27.10 -31.37
N ALA A 740 78.54 27.20 -30.05
CA ALA A 740 79.51 28.09 -29.41
C ALA A 740 80.96 27.68 -29.74
N SER A 741 81.27 26.38 -29.68
CA SER A 741 82.60 25.83 -29.99
C SER A 741 82.98 26.01 -31.47
N LEU A 742 82.01 25.81 -32.38
CA LEU A 742 82.18 26.06 -33.81
C LEU A 742 82.38 27.56 -34.10
N SER A 743 81.59 28.43 -33.46
CA SER A 743 81.74 29.89 -33.56
C SER A 743 83.11 30.37 -33.06
N ALA A 744 83.59 29.83 -31.94
CA ALA A 744 84.94 30.09 -31.42
C ALA A 744 86.03 29.59 -32.38
N SER A 745 85.86 28.41 -32.98
CA SER A 745 86.79 27.85 -33.97
C SER A 745 86.85 28.70 -35.24
N ILE A 746 85.70 29.12 -35.77
CA ILE A 746 85.60 30.04 -36.91
C ILE A 746 86.26 31.38 -36.59
N SER A 747 86.05 31.91 -35.38
CA SER A 747 86.68 33.15 -34.91
C SER A 747 88.21 33.01 -34.82
N GLY A 748 88.72 31.88 -34.31
CA GLY A 748 90.15 31.57 -34.26
C GLY A 748 90.79 31.41 -35.65
N VAL A 749 90.09 30.77 -36.59
CA VAL A 749 90.50 30.71 -38.01
C VAL A 749 90.51 32.12 -38.62
N SER A 750 89.48 32.95 -38.37
CA SER A 750 89.43 34.33 -38.84
C SER A 750 90.59 35.18 -38.31
N ALA A 751 90.94 35.04 -37.03
CA ALA A 751 92.12 35.68 -36.43
C ALA A 751 93.44 35.18 -37.04
N THR A 752 93.53 33.88 -37.34
CA THR A 752 94.69 33.27 -38.02
C THR A 752 94.84 33.79 -39.45
N VAL A 753 93.74 33.86 -40.21
CA VAL A 753 93.72 34.46 -41.56
C VAL A 753 94.14 35.93 -41.50
N THR A 754 93.61 36.71 -40.56
CA THR A 754 93.99 38.12 -40.35
C THR A 754 95.49 38.27 -40.06
N THR A 755 96.04 37.37 -39.25
CA THR A 755 97.48 37.30 -38.93
C THR A 755 98.31 36.94 -40.17
N HIS A 756 97.88 35.95 -40.95
CA HIS A 756 98.53 35.55 -42.21
C HIS A 756 98.48 36.67 -43.26
N SER A 757 97.35 37.36 -43.43
CA SER A 757 97.22 38.53 -44.31
C SER A 757 98.21 39.63 -43.91
N SER A 758 98.34 39.91 -42.60
CA SER A 758 99.30 40.87 -42.07
C SER A 758 100.75 40.45 -42.31
N ALA A 759 101.07 39.16 -42.14
CA ALA A 759 102.39 38.60 -42.40
C ALA A 759 102.74 38.63 -43.90
N ILE A 760 101.78 38.36 -44.78
CA ILE A 760 101.93 38.47 -46.25
C ILE A 760 102.22 39.93 -46.63
N SER A 761 101.48 40.90 -46.08
CA SER A 761 101.75 42.33 -46.32
C SER A 761 103.15 42.74 -45.83
N SER A 762 103.60 42.22 -44.68
CA SER A 762 104.96 42.44 -44.18
C SER A 762 106.03 41.80 -45.08
N LEU A 763 105.81 40.59 -45.58
CA LEU A 763 106.68 39.92 -46.55
C LEU A 763 106.76 40.69 -47.87
N GLN A 764 105.63 41.18 -48.40
CA GLN A 764 105.61 42.04 -49.58
C GLN A 764 106.44 43.32 -49.35
N GLY A 765 106.27 43.99 -48.20
CA GLY A 765 107.07 45.16 -47.84
C GLY A 765 108.57 44.87 -47.67
N ARG A 766 108.94 43.75 -47.02
CA ARG A 766 110.34 43.37 -46.78
C ARG A 766 111.07 42.88 -48.03
N THR A 767 110.38 42.17 -48.93
CA THR A 767 110.94 41.70 -50.21
C THR A 767 111.27 42.86 -51.14
N GLY A 768 110.59 44.01 -50.98
CA GLY A 768 110.93 45.26 -51.66
C GLY A 768 112.09 46.05 -51.02
N ALA A 769 112.71 45.60 -49.91
CA ALA A 769 113.49 46.50 -49.05
C ALA A 769 114.88 46.02 -48.57
N TYR A 770 115.31 44.75 -48.71
CA TYR A 770 116.63 44.33 -48.18
C TYR A 770 117.32 43.19 -48.94
N TRP A 771 118.61 43.38 -49.25
CA TRP A 771 119.56 42.32 -49.62
C TRP A 771 120.93 42.61 -49.00
N SER A 772 121.53 41.64 -48.30
CA SER A 772 122.90 41.74 -47.77
C SER A 772 123.56 40.36 -47.75
N VAL A 773 124.87 40.30 -48.01
CA VAL A 773 125.64 39.05 -48.05
C VAL A 773 126.83 39.14 -47.10
N THR A 774 126.99 38.14 -46.23
CA THR A 774 128.17 37.98 -45.35
C THR A 774 128.96 36.77 -45.79
N THR A 775 130.19 36.97 -46.27
CA THR A 775 131.12 35.90 -46.67
C THR A 775 132.29 35.81 -45.69
N ASN A 776 132.51 34.62 -45.13
CA ASN A 776 133.58 34.36 -44.18
C ASN A 776 134.57 33.35 -44.80
N THR A 777 135.75 33.80 -45.20
CA THR A 777 136.76 32.98 -45.92
C THR A 777 138.16 33.21 -45.35
N SER A 778 138.80 32.15 -44.89
CA SER A 778 140.15 32.15 -44.29
C SER A 778 141.28 32.17 -45.34
N SER A 779 142.51 32.39 -44.87
CA SER A 779 143.72 32.73 -45.63
C SER A 779 143.90 31.97 -46.97
N GLY A 780 143.85 32.71 -48.07
CA GLY A 780 144.25 32.25 -49.40
C GLY A 780 143.23 32.44 -50.53
N ALA A 781 141.98 32.78 -50.22
CA ALA A 781 140.91 32.97 -51.21
C ALA A 781 140.39 34.43 -51.24
N THR A 782 140.17 34.96 -52.45
CA THR A 782 139.51 36.25 -52.68
C THR A 782 138.00 36.06 -52.85
N ALA A 783 137.21 36.57 -51.90
CA ALA A 783 135.76 36.70 -52.08
C ALA A 783 135.44 37.89 -53.00
N PHE A 784 134.57 37.67 -53.99
CA PHE A 784 134.05 38.73 -54.86
C PHE A 784 132.53 38.81 -54.76
N ILE A 785 132.01 40.02 -54.58
CA ILE A 785 130.57 40.29 -54.59
C ILE A 785 130.23 40.89 -55.96
N SER A 786 129.52 40.16 -56.80
CA SER A 786 128.93 40.72 -58.03
C SER A 786 127.47 41.08 -57.78
N ALA A 787 127.14 42.36 -57.96
CA ALA A 787 125.76 42.83 -57.90
C ALA A 787 125.18 42.82 -59.33
N ARG A 788 124.13 42.02 -59.54
CA ARG A 788 123.27 42.12 -60.74
C ARG A 788 121.86 42.52 -60.30
N ALA A 789 121.25 43.44 -61.02
CA ALA A 789 119.84 43.80 -60.87
C ALA A 789 119.17 43.66 -62.24
N GLU A 790 118.11 42.85 -62.32
CA GLU A 790 117.30 42.67 -63.52
C GLU A 790 115.93 43.30 -63.27
N THR A 791 115.59 44.35 -64.02
CA THR A 791 114.33 45.09 -63.88
C THR A 791 113.50 44.99 -65.16
N SER A 792 113.11 43.75 -65.50
CA SER A 792 112.42 43.32 -66.74
C SER A 792 113.30 43.22 -68.00
N PRO A 793 112.90 42.41 -69.02
CA PRO A 793 113.80 42.00 -70.10
C PRO A 793 114.04 43.09 -71.14
N GLY A 794 115.30 43.32 -71.52
CA GLY A 794 115.64 44.07 -72.75
C GLY A 794 116.72 45.15 -72.65
N VAL A 795 117.29 45.44 -71.47
CA VAL A 795 118.33 46.47 -71.29
C VAL A 795 119.61 45.87 -70.70
N THR A 796 120.74 46.05 -71.38
CA THR A 796 122.04 45.47 -71.01
C THR A 796 123.11 46.56 -70.81
N THR A 797 123.24 47.06 -69.58
CA THR A 797 124.51 47.55 -68.97
C THR A 797 124.24 48.02 -67.54
N SER A 798 125.17 47.76 -66.62
CA SER A 798 125.07 48.21 -65.22
C SER A 798 126.45 48.62 -64.70
N ASN A 799 126.52 49.80 -64.09
CA ASN A 799 127.75 50.37 -63.51
C ASN A 799 127.65 50.39 -61.98
N VAL A 800 128.75 50.06 -61.30
CA VAL A 800 128.88 50.10 -59.83
C VAL A 800 129.98 51.12 -59.47
N ALA A 801 129.72 51.96 -58.47
CA ALA A 801 130.65 52.98 -57.99
C ALA A 801 130.83 52.91 -56.46
N PHE A 802 132.03 53.20 -56.00
CA PHE A 802 132.40 53.21 -54.56
C PHE A 802 132.98 54.58 -54.19
N GLY A 803 132.52 55.18 -53.10
CA GLY A 803 133.02 56.47 -52.59
C GLY A 803 133.81 56.30 -51.28
N ALA A 804 135.03 56.80 -51.23
CA ALA A 804 135.90 56.77 -50.04
C ALA A 804 136.64 58.10 -49.88
N LYS A 805 136.80 58.57 -48.63
CA LYS A 805 137.49 59.83 -48.31
C LYS A 805 139.01 59.72 -48.44
N GLU A 806 139.57 58.58 -48.05
CA GLU A 806 140.99 58.24 -48.17
C GLU A 806 141.12 56.76 -48.53
N VAL A 807 142.11 56.42 -49.36
CA VAL A 807 142.50 55.04 -49.69
C VAL A 807 143.93 54.84 -49.23
N HIS A 808 144.14 53.83 -48.40
CA HIS A 808 145.44 53.46 -47.84
C HIS A 808 145.82 52.05 -48.27
N ILE A 809 147.08 51.82 -48.60
CA ILE A 809 147.65 50.52 -48.98
C ILE A 809 148.82 50.21 -48.03
N SER A 810 148.88 48.99 -47.49
CA SER A 810 150.03 48.49 -46.74
C SER A 810 150.73 47.36 -47.51
N ASN A 811 152.06 47.27 -47.35
CA ASN A 811 152.81 46.09 -47.76
C ASN A 811 153.28 45.34 -46.49
N PRO A 812 152.57 44.29 -46.06
CA PRO A 812 152.84 43.63 -44.78
C PRO A 812 154.18 42.86 -44.73
N SER A 813 154.88 42.69 -45.86
CA SER A 813 156.11 41.89 -45.94
C SER A 813 157.40 42.58 -45.46
N ALA A 814 157.36 43.90 -45.21
CA ALA A 814 158.56 44.71 -44.90
C ALA A 814 158.49 45.51 -43.57
N GLY A 815 157.51 45.21 -42.70
CA GLY A 815 157.41 45.84 -41.38
C GLY A 815 157.10 47.34 -41.36
N SER A 816 156.66 47.92 -42.49
CA SER A 816 156.21 49.33 -42.58
C SER A 816 154.69 49.43 -42.65
N GLY A 817 154.15 50.49 -42.02
CA GLY A 817 152.71 50.69 -41.84
C GLY A 817 151.92 51.07 -43.10
N TRP A 818 150.61 51.26 -42.91
CA TRP A 818 149.69 51.70 -43.95
C TRP A 818 150.08 53.05 -44.54
N THR A 819 150.18 53.11 -45.87
CA THR A 819 150.52 54.31 -46.64
C THR A 819 149.27 54.83 -47.33
N MET A 820 148.89 56.07 -47.06
CA MET A 820 147.85 56.76 -47.83
C MET A 820 148.32 56.90 -49.29
N VAL A 821 147.47 56.54 -50.24
CA VAL A 821 147.77 56.66 -51.69
C VAL A 821 146.81 57.60 -52.41
N LEU A 822 145.58 57.74 -51.93
CA LEU A 822 144.57 58.66 -52.47
C LEU A 822 143.80 59.32 -51.33
N ARG A 823 143.45 60.60 -51.49
CA ARG A 823 142.61 61.36 -50.55
C ARG A 823 141.74 62.35 -51.28
N VAL A 824 140.50 62.52 -50.81
CA VAL A 824 139.60 63.58 -51.26
C VAL A 824 139.51 64.64 -50.16
N ALA A 825 140.15 65.80 -50.39
CA ALA A 825 140.23 66.90 -49.44
C ALA A 825 140.04 68.24 -50.14
N GLY A 826 139.25 69.14 -49.55
CA GLY A 826 139.00 70.48 -50.11
C GLY A 826 138.34 70.52 -51.50
N GLY A 827 137.76 69.42 -51.96
CA GLY A 827 137.21 69.25 -53.31
C GLY A 827 138.20 68.67 -54.34
N ASN A 828 139.47 68.50 -53.97
CA ASN A 828 140.51 67.94 -54.83
C ASN A 828 140.83 66.48 -54.45
N VAL A 829 141.31 65.71 -55.44
CA VAL A 829 141.87 64.37 -55.23
C VAL A 829 143.39 64.50 -55.14
N GLU A 830 143.95 64.27 -53.96
CA GLU A 830 145.38 64.22 -53.68
C GLU A 830 145.89 62.78 -53.88
N ILE A 831 146.94 62.59 -54.68
CA ILE A 831 147.61 61.30 -54.88
C ILE A 831 148.97 61.33 -54.17
N TYR A 832 149.24 60.33 -53.34
CA TYR A 832 150.46 60.24 -52.53
C TYR A 832 151.34 59.08 -53.03
N GLY A 833 152.49 59.41 -53.61
CA GLY A 833 153.48 58.44 -54.12
C GLY A 833 153.91 58.68 -55.57
N ASN A 834 154.89 57.91 -56.05
CA ASN A 834 155.43 58.04 -57.41
C ASN A 834 154.51 57.38 -58.44
N LEU A 835 153.91 58.18 -59.33
CA LEU A 835 153.12 57.68 -60.46
C LEU A 835 154.03 57.17 -61.58
N LYS A 836 154.00 55.85 -61.84
CA LYS A 836 154.80 55.20 -62.88
C LYS A 836 153.91 54.69 -64.01
N THR A 837 153.68 55.52 -65.03
CA THR A 837 152.91 55.17 -66.24
C THR A 837 153.82 54.75 -67.38
N THR A 838 153.53 53.61 -68.01
CA THR A 838 154.31 53.07 -69.15
C THR A 838 153.53 53.22 -70.46
N GLY A 839 153.26 54.46 -70.85
CA GLY A 839 152.45 54.80 -72.04
C GLY A 839 152.13 56.29 -72.10
N SER A 840 151.88 56.82 -73.31
CA SER A 840 151.73 58.25 -73.56
C SER A 840 150.37 58.80 -73.10
N VAL A 841 150.41 59.58 -72.02
CA VAL A 841 149.36 60.55 -71.69
C VAL A 841 149.35 61.61 -72.78
N SER A 842 148.32 61.64 -73.62
CA SER A 842 148.23 62.50 -74.81
C SER A 842 147.04 63.45 -74.76
N THR A 843 147.38 64.70 -74.45
CA THR A 843 146.85 65.97 -74.99
C THR A 843 145.34 66.31 -74.96
N PRO A 844 144.99 67.57 -74.63
CA PRO A 844 144.10 67.73 -73.49
C PRO A 844 142.98 68.77 -73.66
N ASN A 845 141.74 68.32 -73.46
CA ASN A 845 140.85 69.08 -72.59
C ASN A 845 140.78 68.33 -71.24
N LEU A 846 141.43 68.88 -70.21
CA LEU A 846 140.62 69.13 -69.01
C LEU A 846 139.54 70.14 -69.45
N ILE A 847 138.59 70.46 -68.59
CA ILE A 847 138.25 71.89 -68.53
C ILE A 847 139.42 72.46 -67.71
N SER A 848 140.57 72.89 -68.26
CA SER A 848 140.95 73.49 -69.57
C SER A 848 141.67 72.58 -70.63
N ASN A 849 141.55 72.74 -71.96
CA ASN A 849 141.65 73.99 -72.73
C ASN A 849 140.98 73.98 -74.14
N SER A 850 140.25 75.06 -74.44
CA SER A 850 139.52 75.48 -75.67
C SER A 850 139.72 74.80 -77.04
N VAL A 851 138.60 74.67 -77.77
CA VAL A 851 138.53 74.87 -79.24
C VAL A 851 137.95 76.27 -79.51
N THR A 852 138.64 77.12 -80.26
CA THR A 852 138.18 78.49 -80.57
C THR A 852 137.53 78.54 -81.96
N LYS A 853 136.21 78.76 -82.00
CA LYS A 853 135.47 79.07 -83.23
C LYS A 853 135.52 80.59 -83.47
N VAL A 854 136.19 81.04 -84.54
CA VAL A 854 136.14 82.45 -84.96
C VAL A 854 135.34 82.55 -86.26
N GLU A 855 134.12 83.07 -86.16
CA GLU A 855 133.31 83.42 -87.32
C GLU A 855 133.39 84.92 -87.57
N SER A 856 133.58 85.33 -88.83
CA SER A 856 133.36 86.70 -89.26
C SER A 856 132.31 86.75 -90.37
N THR A 857 131.16 87.34 -90.07
CA THR A 857 130.10 87.60 -91.06
C THR A 857 130.53 88.76 -91.96
N LEU A 858 130.72 88.48 -93.25
CA LEU A 858 131.07 89.52 -94.23
C LEU A 858 129.77 90.17 -94.70
N SER A 859 129.54 91.43 -94.31
CA SER A 859 128.35 92.18 -94.70
C SER A 859 128.45 92.66 -96.15
N GLY A 860 127.31 92.63 -96.85
CA GLY A 860 127.26 92.81 -98.30
C GLY A 860 127.85 94.12 -98.80
N SER A 861 128.62 94.04 -99.88
CA SER A 861 129.07 95.18 -100.67
C SER A 861 128.86 94.88 -102.14
N THR A 862 128.34 95.88 -102.86
CA THR A 862 128.15 95.84 -104.31
C THR A 862 129.30 96.61 -104.96
N ARG A 863 130.00 96.00 -105.93
CA ARG A 863 131.17 96.64 -106.56
C ARG A 863 131.24 96.31 -108.04
N THR A 864 131.33 97.36 -108.87
CA THR A 864 131.38 97.28 -110.34
C THR A 864 132.78 96.99 -110.83
N SER A 865 132.92 96.11 -111.82
CA SER A 865 134.22 95.75 -112.39
C SER A 865 134.34 95.92 -113.89
N ASN A 866 135.58 96.19 -114.32
CA ASN A 866 135.95 96.49 -115.69
C ASN A 866 137.07 95.53 -116.18
N GLY A 867 136.82 94.21 -116.11
CA GLY A 867 137.66 93.17 -116.74
C GLY A 867 138.97 92.78 -116.03
N GLY A 868 139.10 92.95 -114.71
CA GLY A 868 140.26 92.49 -113.93
C GLY A 868 139.85 91.81 -112.62
N TRP A 869 140.77 91.15 -111.91
CA TRP A 869 140.52 90.59 -110.58
C TRP A 869 140.46 91.72 -109.53
N TYR A 870 139.46 91.70 -108.65
CA TYR A 870 139.29 92.71 -107.60
C TYR A 870 138.86 92.11 -106.27
N ASN A 871 139.30 92.77 -105.20
CA ASN A 871 138.75 92.58 -103.87
C ASN A 871 137.40 93.31 -103.80
N VAL A 872 136.30 92.58 -103.59
CA VAL A 872 134.99 93.19 -103.26
C VAL A 872 135.03 93.85 -101.88
N LEU A 873 135.99 93.45 -101.03
CA LEU A 873 136.19 93.91 -99.66
C LEU A 873 137.50 94.72 -99.57
N SER A 874 137.44 96.05 -99.61
CA SER A 874 138.61 96.88 -99.32
C SER A 874 138.83 97.00 -97.80
N GLY A 875 139.88 96.36 -97.29
CA GLY A 875 140.29 96.49 -95.88
C GLY A 875 139.56 95.57 -94.88
N ALA A 876 138.82 94.56 -95.36
CA ALA A 876 138.11 93.59 -94.50
C ALA A 876 138.57 92.14 -94.80
N TRP A 877 139.84 91.86 -94.53
CA TRP A 877 140.36 90.49 -94.48
C TRP A 877 139.95 89.79 -93.18
N HIS A 878 139.73 88.48 -93.21
CA HIS A 878 139.77 87.72 -91.96
C HIS A 878 141.23 87.56 -91.53
N THR A 879 141.60 88.16 -90.40
CA THR A 879 142.96 88.13 -89.86
C THR A 879 143.02 87.10 -88.74
N PHE A 880 143.93 86.14 -88.82
CA PHE A 880 144.17 85.15 -87.77
C PHE A 880 145.67 85.04 -87.49
N THR A 881 146.02 84.74 -86.24
CA THR A 881 147.40 84.55 -85.80
C THR A 881 147.55 83.14 -85.24
N LEU A 882 148.66 82.49 -85.56
CA LEU A 882 149.05 81.18 -85.06
C LEU A 882 150.28 81.35 -84.16
N ASP A 883 150.21 80.87 -82.92
CA ASP A 883 151.36 80.91 -81.98
C ASP A 883 152.34 79.74 -82.19
N TYR A 884 152.01 78.81 -83.08
CA TYR A 884 152.71 77.56 -83.36
C TYR A 884 152.42 77.12 -84.80
N ALA A 885 153.23 76.22 -85.35
CA ALA A 885 152.94 75.65 -86.68
C ALA A 885 151.68 74.77 -86.61
N ALA A 886 150.72 75.03 -87.49
CA ALA A 886 149.40 74.41 -87.47
C ALA A 886 148.92 74.05 -88.87
N ASP A 887 148.04 73.05 -88.97
CA ASP A 887 147.25 72.84 -90.17
C ASP A 887 145.96 73.64 -90.05
N VAL A 888 145.81 74.62 -90.95
CA VAL A 888 144.65 75.51 -90.99
C VAL A 888 143.77 75.10 -92.16
N LEU A 889 142.55 74.69 -91.83
CA LEU A 889 141.48 74.44 -92.79
C LEU A 889 140.58 75.67 -92.83
N VAL A 890 140.42 76.26 -94.00
CA VAL A 890 139.53 77.39 -94.22
C VAL A 890 138.42 76.98 -95.17
N LEU A 891 137.16 77.25 -94.79
CA LEU A 891 136.02 77.17 -95.69
C LEU A 891 135.54 78.57 -96.04
N PHE A 892 135.47 78.87 -97.33
CA PHE A 892 134.58 79.92 -97.82
C PHE A 892 133.15 79.39 -97.89
N MET A 893 132.20 80.18 -97.39
CA MET A 893 130.77 79.88 -97.45
C MET A 893 130.08 81.16 -97.86
N GLY A 894 129.52 81.23 -99.07
CA GLY A 894 128.98 82.48 -99.59
C GLY A 894 127.91 82.28 -100.65
N ARG A 895 127.15 83.35 -100.89
CA ARG A 895 126.08 83.40 -101.89
C ARG A 895 126.27 84.65 -102.74
N ALA A 896 126.63 84.46 -104.01
CA ALA A 896 126.99 85.54 -104.92
C ALA A 896 125.93 85.68 -106.01
N ASN A 897 125.34 86.88 -106.12
CA ASN A 897 124.45 87.26 -107.21
C ASN A 897 125.20 88.13 -108.22
N TYR A 898 124.87 87.96 -109.51
CA TYR A 898 125.41 88.73 -110.62
C TYR A 898 124.30 89.11 -111.60
N ILE A 899 124.43 90.29 -112.20
CA ILE A 899 123.48 90.85 -113.16
C ILE A 899 124.28 91.34 -114.38
N GLY A 900 123.99 90.79 -115.57
CA GLY A 900 124.48 91.32 -116.85
C GLY A 900 125.77 90.73 -117.45
N SER A 901 126.46 89.82 -116.77
CA SER A 901 127.69 89.14 -117.27
C SER A 901 127.39 87.71 -117.74
N SER A 902 128.19 87.19 -118.68
CA SER A 902 128.18 85.78 -119.09
C SER A 902 128.93 84.86 -118.11
N SER A 903 130.00 85.34 -117.45
CA SER A 903 130.85 84.51 -116.56
C SER A 903 131.23 85.17 -115.22
N LEU A 904 131.56 84.30 -114.24
CA LEU A 904 132.09 84.60 -112.90
C LEU A 904 133.15 83.55 -112.49
N ILE A 905 134.26 83.99 -111.89
CA ILE A 905 135.23 83.12 -111.18
C ILE A 905 135.51 83.66 -109.76
N VAL A 906 135.61 82.77 -108.77
CA VAL A 906 135.95 83.07 -107.37
C VAL A 906 137.31 82.45 -107.02
N ARG A 907 138.12 83.10 -106.19
CA ARG A 907 139.31 82.48 -105.56
C ARG A 907 139.54 82.96 -104.14
N MET A 908 140.06 82.10 -103.27
CA MET A 908 140.59 82.52 -101.97
C MET A 908 142.06 82.89 -102.10
N ILE A 909 142.46 83.99 -101.46
CA ILE A 909 143.86 84.36 -101.36
C ILE A 909 144.27 84.48 -99.89
N LEU A 910 145.37 83.80 -99.56
CA LEU A 910 146.09 83.92 -98.31
C LEU A 910 147.24 84.92 -98.48
N TYR A 911 147.30 85.87 -97.56
CA TYR A 911 148.34 86.89 -97.44
C TYR A 911 149.14 86.66 -96.16
N ASN A 912 150.44 86.93 -96.21
CA ASN A 912 151.25 87.06 -95.00
C ASN A 912 150.92 88.38 -94.26
N ALA A 913 151.49 88.57 -93.07
CA ALA A 913 151.40 89.82 -92.30
C ALA A 913 151.89 91.11 -93.02
N ALA A 914 152.53 91.00 -94.18
CA ALA A 914 152.97 92.11 -95.02
C ALA A 914 152.05 92.33 -96.24
N GLU A 915 150.81 91.82 -96.18
CA GLU A 915 149.80 91.86 -97.25
C GLU A 915 150.30 91.37 -98.63
N THR A 916 151.35 90.54 -98.67
CA THR A 916 151.81 89.88 -99.90
C THR A 916 151.12 88.53 -100.05
N VAL A 917 150.65 88.25 -101.27
CA VAL A 917 150.04 86.95 -101.63
C VAL A 917 151.06 85.83 -101.46
N ILE A 918 150.80 84.92 -100.54
CA ILE A 918 151.62 83.71 -100.30
C ILE A 918 150.93 82.42 -100.76
N GLY A 919 149.64 82.48 -101.09
CA GLY A 919 148.92 81.38 -101.69
C GLY A 919 147.58 81.83 -102.26
N SER A 920 147.18 81.26 -103.38
CA SER A 920 145.85 81.43 -103.96
C SER A 920 145.28 80.07 -104.33
N VAL A 921 144.02 79.83 -103.97
CA VAL A 921 143.27 78.63 -104.36
C VAL A 921 142.05 79.11 -105.13
N GLU A 922 142.06 78.87 -106.45
CA GLU A 922 140.93 79.22 -107.31
C GLU A 922 139.78 78.22 -107.11
N GLY A 923 138.57 78.76 -106.98
CA GLY A 923 137.36 78.01 -106.78
C GLY A 923 136.60 77.76 -108.09
N PRO A 924 135.40 77.18 -108.01
CA PRO A 924 134.59 76.92 -109.20
C PRO A 924 134.21 78.22 -109.93
N SER A 925 134.18 78.16 -111.26
CA SER A 925 133.60 79.20 -112.12
C SER A 925 132.12 78.91 -112.42
N SER A 926 131.35 79.94 -112.80
CA SER A 926 129.92 79.80 -113.08
C SER A 926 129.59 79.15 -114.43
N GLY A 927 130.52 79.21 -115.39
CA GLY A 927 130.24 78.94 -116.82
C GLY A 927 129.32 80.00 -117.45
N ASP A 928 129.08 79.85 -118.76
CA ASP A 928 128.10 80.66 -119.52
C ASP A 928 126.68 80.37 -119.03
N GLY A 929 126.15 81.22 -118.14
CA GLY A 929 124.75 81.17 -117.71
C GLY A 929 124.51 81.04 -116.20
N ALA A 930 124.56 82.18 -115.52
CA ALA A 930 123.76 82.55 -114.34
C ALA A 930 123.79 81.66 -113.05
N TYR A 931 124.18 82.32 -111.95
CA TYR A 931 123.83 82.01 -110.54
C TYR A 931 124.60 80.88 -109.83
N MET A 932 125.64 81.24 -109.08
CA MET A 932 126.34 80.33 -108.17
C MET A 932 125.67 80.28 -106.79
N SER A 933 124.80 79.28 -106.58
CA SER A 933 123.91 79.20 -105.41
C SER A 933 124.60 78.85 -104.08
N ASN A 934 125.79 78.25 -104.11
CA ASN A 934 126.70 78.02 -102.97
C ASN A 934 128.11 77.59 -103.44
N PRO A 935 129.03 78.51 -103.79
CA PRO A 935 130.45 78.20 -103.93
C PRO A 935 131.09 77.92 -102.56
N SER A 936 130.84 76.75 -101.98
CA SER A 936 131.54 76.26 -100.79
C SER A 936 132.72 75.38 -101.21
N PHE A 937 133.95 75.85 -100.97
CA PHE A 937 135.15 75.06 -101.21
C PHE A 937 136.13 75.19 -100.02
N PRO A 938 136.78 74.09 -99.61
CA PRO A 938 137.83 74.13 -98.60
C PRO A 938 139.16 74.53 -99.24
N ALA A 939 139.95 75.30 -98.51
CA ALA A 939 141.35 75.52 -98.78
C ALA A 939 142.15 75.21 -97.50
N THR A 940 143.19 74.38 -97.63
CA THR A 940 143.99 73.91 -96.48
C THR A 940 145.42 74.35 -96.66
N TRP A 941 145.99 74.96 -95.62
CA TRP A 941 147.39 75.37 -95.60
C TRP A 941 148.07 74.88 -94.30
N SER A 942 149.23 74.24 -94.44
CA SER A 942 150.16 74.07 -93.33
C SER A 942 150.92 75.37 -93.16
N LEU A 943 150.67 76.08 -92.05
CA LEU A 943 151.23 77.40 -91.78
C LEU A 943 152.15 77.33 -90.56
N SER A 944 153.24 78.10 -90.61
CA SER A 944 154.10 78.34 -89.44
C SER A 944 153.40 79.27 -88.44
N ALA A 945 153.99 79.43 -87.25
CA ALA A 945 153.59 80.52 -86.36
C ALA A 945 153.71 81.88 -87.08
N GLY A 946 152.74 82.77 -86.89
CA GLY A 946 152.65 84.07 -87.57
C GLY A 946 151.22 84.55 -87.77
N THR A 947 151.08 85.82 -88.17
CA THR A 947 149.80 86.44 -88.55
C THR A 947 149.57 86.32 -90.05
N TYR A 948 148.35 85.97 -90.43
CA TYR A 948 147.91 85.78 -91.80
C TYR A 948 146.56 86.46 -92.03
N HIS A 949 146.36 86.95 -93.25
CA HIS A 949 145.09 87.55 -93.68
C HIS A 949 144.51 86.71 -94.82
N ILE A 950 143.20 86.53 -94.85
CA ILE A 950 142.53 85.78 -95.91
C ILE A 950 141.27 86.49 -96.41
N GLY A 951 141.06 86.46 -97.73
CA GLY A 951 139.84 87.00 -98.34
C GLY A 951 139.60 86.50 -99.76
N PRO A 952 138.33 86.53 -100.22
CA PRO A 952 137.96 86.14 -101.57
C PRO A 952 138.21 87.26 -102.60
N GLN A 953 138.66 86.88 -103.78
CA GLN A 953 138.70 87.70 -104.99
C GLN A 953 137.73 87.17 -106.05
N PHE A 954 137.25 88.09 -106.88
CA PHE A 954 136.30 87.80 -107.95
C PHE A 954 136.82 88.34 -109.29
N LEU A 955 136.50 87.62 -110.36
CA LEU A 955 136.68 88.03 -111.75
C LEU A 955 135.32 87.94 -112.45
N ALA A 956 134.95 89.00 -113.15
CA ALA A 956 133.79 89.06 -114.03
C ALA A 956 134.10 89.99 -115.20
N ASP A 957 133.67 89.60 -116.40
CA ASP A 957 134.06 90.28 -117.64
C ASP A 957 133.33 91.63 -117.81
N SER A 958 132.04 91.71 -117.46
CA SER A 958 131.31 92.99 -117.34
C SER A 958 130.08 92.88 -116.43
N GLY A 959 130.10 93.51 -115.24
CA GLY A 959 128.93 93.56 -114.35
C GLY A 959 129.24 93.87 -112.89
N ASP A 960 128.19 93.95 -112.08
CA ASP A 960 128.24 94.12 -110.62
C ASP A 960 128.18 92.77 -109.88
N VAL A 961 129.03 92.63 -108.84
CA VAL A 961 128.93 91.57 -107.82
C VAL A 961 128.00 92.02 -106.71
N GLU A 962 127.11 91.14 -106.26
CA GLU A 962 126.43 91.29 -104.98
C GLU A 962 126.72 90.07 -104.08
N MET A 963 127.50 90.27 -103.01
CA MET A 963 127.65 89.30 -101.91
C MET A 963 126.45 89.42 -100.97
N ARG A 964 125.63 88.37 -100.85
CA ARG A 964 124.47 88.41 -99.94
C ARG A 964 124.87 88.15 -98.48
N SER A 965 124.08 88.72 -97.57
CA SER A 965 124.19 88.49 -96.12
C SER A 965 124.18 86.99 -95.79
N GLY A 966 125.02 86.59 -94.84
CA GLY A 966 125.33 85.19 -94.53
C GLY A 966 126.57 84.63 -95.25
N SER A 967 127.21 85.42 -96.12
CA SER A 967 128.53 85.06 -96.67
C SER A 967 129.64 85.30 -95.63
N GLY A 968 130.63 84.42 -95.60
CA GLY A 968 131.68 84.44 -94.58
C GLY A 968 132.82 83.47 -94.86
N VAL A 969 133.83 83.54 -94.00
CA VAL A 969 134.98 82.64 -93.97
C VAL A 969 135.01 81.99 -92.58
N ILE A 970 135.11 80.67 -92.53
CA ILE A 970 135.29 79.91 -91.29
C ILE A 970 136.69 79.32 -91.28
N VAL A 971 137.46 79.60 -90.23
CA VAL A 971 138.82 79.10 -90.03
C VAL A 971 138.80 78.06 -88.91
N PHE A 972 139.28 76.85 -89.21
CA PHE A 972 139.54 75.79 -88.25
C PHE A 972 141.04 75.58 -88.11
N ILE A 973 141.56 75.77 -86.90
CA ILE A 973 142.98 75.59 -86.59
C ILE A 973 143.15 74.26 -85.88
N ARG A 974 143.94 73.35 -86.46
CA ARG A 974 144.32 72.08 -85.83
C ARG A 974 145.79 72.17 -85.39
N TYR A 975 146.02 72.05 -84.08
CA TYR A 975 147.35 71.79 -83.55
C TYR A 975 147.93 70.53 -84.19
N LYS A 976 149.23 70.59 -84.52
CA LYS A 976 149.96 69.53 -85.21
C LYS A 976 150.83 68.74 -84.23
#